data_AF-A0AAV6LJ28-F1
#
_entry.id   AF-A0AAV6LJ28-F1
#
_cell.length_a   1.000
_cell.length_b   1.000
_cell.length_c   1.000
_cell.angle_alpha   90.00
_cell.angle_beta   90.00
_cell.angle_gamma   90.00
#
_symmetry.space_group_name_H-M   'P 1'
#
loop_
_entity.id
_entity.type
_entity.pdbx_description
1 polymer ?
#
loop_
_entity_poly.entity_id
_entity_poly.type
_entity_poly.pdbx_seq_one_letter_code
_entity_poly.pdbx_strand_id
1 'polypeptide(L)'
;MAAWRAEEFSSSSIPIPPQWVYDVFVSFRGADTRKNFTSHLFVALEDNGFRTFRDDKELKRGEFISDGLLKAIEGSRMSLIVFSKDYARSRWCLDELVRIMDCRETLKQIVVPIFYDVVPSDVRKQTGVLQEAFAEHEKCFREGSDGMVEKWRAALTDAATLSGRHLLNEANGDEAELIKMIIKDVREKVNPTHLNVPDRQVGLDRRVAELNVLLNMEFNCVCIVAIWGMAGIGKTTIAKRLYNLIQHKFEHSGFLANVRETSQPPNGLVELQKKLLLAILKRTNEISNSHEGIEVIKKIAFGRKKVLVVLDDVDNDQQLKALAIDRDSFAPGSRIIITTRDKSSLKILELGENEIYEPEGLDEDESLELFSWHAFKEDHPPEDHLDLSLQIGHYAGGLPLALEVLGSYFRGESIPQWESAIAKFRKNPDDDVHGKLNISLKMSFDSLSEQLKKLDMGREIVRQESLEDPGKRSRLWYPNDVLEVLRNGTGTEAVKGLILNAIDVQVNAKPFEKMDKLWYCVHVLEVRRDGMGTEVVEGRLLKDVLVNAKAFEKMNNMWLLHLDYVHLPAGYELISRRLLWLSWKGFPLDCIPWNFSMEKLVALDLRYSSLKKVWNGNMNLDKLKFLYLSHCHYLTRTPDFSRLYSLEELLLNDCKSLVEVDESIRCLNKLLVLDMKNCTKLRKLPSGIWMLKSLERLDLSGCSKLGDLAVFKGPLYKLWCLFFSSPTLPTKVVDSFGFSLTPIQASSCLKELNLEDCHLSYLPDEIGNLISLRTLNLTQNKLSTLPDCICILTCLKRLHLDNNNVSHLPSGIGRLTSLEILNLARNSLCTLPHTIGKLSCLKKLLVGNNKLSHLPSEIGDLDSLEALHLRCNNGFRALPESICKLVHLQKLSLTDCNLSHLPSEIDRLISLASLGLGRNRSLTLPDSIWHLTCLNALHLGGCNLSHLPSGIGGLVSLATLNIEENNICTIPDSISNLPRLGYICLNNCATLRSLPKLPTHTSVYAARCPLLESLPLELDQLGLMGLSELQHVVSIVVPAGDEEVPIWFPYHDGRGRNVYFVVPPSPSVKQKMLGWILRILVSWAPREASHLFPKLYIQEVICNKIKKQGLSHFFGVCTDVDNVWLMYIPQGYAGLQLEGGDEVEIPIDEYSESLVKNWVIDLIYEADEIDKGNDTLYQVVSI
;
A
#
# COMPACT_ATOMS: atom_id res chain seq x y z
N MET A 1 46.02 41.85 35.39
CA MET A 1 46.97 41.85 34.25
C MET A 1 46.67 40.60 33.45
N ALA A 2 45.98 40.70 32.32
CA ALA A 2 46.40 41.34 31.06
C ALA A 2 47.09 40.33 30.14
N ALA A 3 46.59 40.31 28.89
CA ALA A 3 47.32 40.08 27.64
C ALA A 3 47.89 38.67 27.44
N TRP A 4 47.77 38.00 26.29
CA TRP A 4 47.56 38.31 24.87
C TRP A 4 47.09 37.00 24.19
N ARG A 5 46.55 36.84 22.97
CA ARG A 5 46.04 37.60 21.79
C ARG A 5 45.40 36.47 20.95
N ALA A 6 44.13 36.51 20.53
CA ALA A 6 43.68 37.04 19.24
C ALA A 6 44.55 36.63 18.03
N GLU A 7 44.12 35.60 17.29
CA GLU A 7 44.25 35.50 15.83
C GLU A 7 43.18 34.54 15.26
N GLU A 8 42.32 35.13 14.42
CA GLU A 8 41.56 34.58 13.27
C GLU A 8 40.50 33.46 13.45
N PHE A 9 39.26 33.90 13.68
CA PHE A 9 38.09 33.28 13.07
C PHE A 9 38.12 33.53 11.55
N SER A 10 38.33 32.49 10.75
CA SER A 10 37.84 32.46 9.37
C SER A 10 36.59 31.59 9.32
N SER A 11 35.48 32.20 8.92
CA SER A 11 34.21 31.57 8.67
C SER A 11 34.32 30.62 7.47
N SER A 12 34.13 29.32 7.66
CA SER A 12 33.67 28.45 6.56
C SER A 12 32.16 28.63 6.43
N SER A 13 31.78 29.73 5.80
CA SER A 13 30.42 29.94 5.29
C SER A 13 30.04 28.75 4.41
N ILE A 14 28.94 28.07 4.76
CA ILE A 14 28.18 27.25 3.82
C ILE A 14 28.03 28.06 2.51
N PRO A 15 28.29 27.50 1.31
CA PRO A 15 28.17 28.26 0.09
C PRO A 15 26.72 28.72 -0.04
N ILE A 16 26.50 30.03 -0.02
CA ILE A 16 25.21 30.60 -0.39
C ILE A 16 24.96 30.12 -1.83
N PRO A 17 23.83 29.44 -2.14
CA PRO A 17 23.55 29.03 -3.50
C PRO A 17 23.56 30.27 -4.41
N PRO A 18 24.19 30.21 -5.61
CA PRO A 18 24.31 31.36 -6.49
C PRO A 18 22.92 31.92 -6.79
N GLN A 19 22.69 33.17 -6.39
CA GLN A 19 21.43 33.86 -6.64
C GLN A 19 21.46 34.32 -8.10
N TRP A 20 20.98 33.48 -9.01
CA TRP A 20 20.95 33.77 -10.45
C TRP A 20 20.04 34.99 -10.72
N VAL A 21 20.58 36.00 -11.38
CA VAL A 21 19.87 37.22 -11.77
C VAL A 21 19.13 37.01 -13.09
N TYR A 22 19.67 36.17 -13.98
CA TYR A 22 19.11 35.82 -15.27
C TYR A 22 18.97 34.30 -15.41
N ASP A 23 17.93 33.88 -16.13
CA ASP A 23 17.66 32.48 -16.47
C ASP A 23 18.62 32.00 -17.56
N VAL A 24 18.85 32.85 -18.58
CA VAL A 24 19.64 32.52 -19.76
C VAL A 24 20.54 33.70 -20.16
N PHE A 25 21.80 33.40 -20.45
CA PHE A 25 22.74 34.25 -21.20
C PHE A 25 22.89 33.69 -22.61
N VAL A 26 22.96 34.55 -23.63
CA VAL A 26 23.18 34.13 -25.02
C VAL A 26 24.45 34.77 -25.55
N SER A 27 25.47 33.97 -25.85
CA SER A 27 26.69 34.42 -26.51
C SER A 27 26.60 34.16 -28.01
N PHE A 28 26.84 35.20 -28.81
CA PHE A 28 26.68 35.14 -30.26
C PHE A 28 27.52 36.21 -30.96
N ARG A 29 27.79 36.00 -32.25
CA ARG A 29 28.40 37.03 -33.09
C ARG A 29 27.35 38.00 -33.60
N GLY A 30 27.38 39.22 -33.08
CA GLY A 30 26.38 40.23 -33.42
C GLY A 30 26.30 40.62 -34.92
N ALA A 31 27.40 40.51 -35.66
CA ALA A 31 27.40 40.78 -37.11
C ALA A 31 26.65 39.70 -37.92
N ASP A 32 26.60 38.47 -37.39
CA ASP A 32 26.17 37.29 -38.14
C ASP A 32 24.70 36.97 -37.85
N THR A 33 24.30 37.01 -36.57
CA THR A 33 23.01 36.46 -36.12
C THR A 33 22.09 37.43 -35.38
N ARG A 34 22.52 38.68 -35.12
CA ARG A 34 21.77 39.61 -34.23
C ARG A 34 20.38 39.97 -34.73
N LYS A 35 20.21 40.17 -36.05
CA LYS A 35 18.95 40.69 -36.64
C LYS A 35 18.03 39.59 -37.21
N ASN A 36 18.45 38.33 -37.18
CA ASN A 36 17.71 37.18 -37.70
C ASN A 36 17.48 36.17 -36.55
N PHE A 37 18.13 35.01 -36.60
CA PHE A 37 18.01 33.91 -35.66
C PHE A 37 18.04 34.33 -34.19
N THR A 38 19.05 35.10 -33.76
CA THR A 38 19.21 35.47 -32.35
C THR A 38 18.09 36.41 -31.88
N SER A 39 17.61 37.32 -32.75
CA SER A 39 16.46 38.17 -32.42
C SER A 39 15.19 37.35 -32.21
N HIS A 40 14.94 36.34 -33.05
CA HIS A 40 13.79 35.45 -32.89
C HIS A 40 13.91 34.55 -31.66
N LEU A 41 15.12 34.06 -31.36
CA LEU A 41 15.41 33.28 -30.16
C LEU A 41 15.15 34.11 -28.88
N PHE A 42 15.59 35.37 -28.85
CA PHE A 42 15.34 36.26 -27.73
C PHE A 42 13.85 36.54 -27.50
N VAL A 43 13.07 36.75 -28.58
CA VAL A 43 11.61 36.93 -28.47
C VAL A 43 10.96 35.64 -27.96
N ALA A 44 11.37 34.48 -28.48
CA ALA A 44 10.84 33.20 -28.05
C ALA A 44 11.16 32.89 -26.57
N LEU A 45 12.34 33.25 -26.09
CA LEU A 45 12.71 33.11 -24.67
C LEU A 45 11.85 33.99 -23.77
N GLU A 46 11.64 35.26 -24.15
CA GLU A 46 10.77 36.19 -23.42
C GLU A 46 9.30 35.77 -23.44
N ASP A 47 8.77 35.35 -24.59
CA ASP A 47 7.38 34.87 -24.73
C ASP A 47 7.09 33.62 -23.88
N ASN A 48 8.14 32.84 -23.58
CA ASN A 48 8.11 31.66 -22.71
C ASN A 48 8.49 31.98 -21.25
N GLY A 49 8.67 33.25 -20.90
CA GLY A 49 8.84 33.72 -19.52
C GLY A 49 10.26 33.57 -18.96
N PHE A 50 11.28 33.37 -19.80
CA PHE A 50 12.68 33.31 -19.35
C PHE A 50 13.30 34.71 -19.31
N ARG A 51 13.86 35.06 -18.16
CA ARG A 51 14.60 36.32 -17.98
C ARG A 51 15.98 36.20 -18.63
N THR A 52 16.12 36.75 -19.84
CA THR A 52 17.34 36.63 -20.65
C THR A 52 18.07 37.96 -20.71
N PHE A 53 19.38 37.97 -20.44
CA PHE A 53 20.19 39.19 -20.54
C PHE A 53 20.30 39.67 -22.00
N ARG A 54 20.06 40.97 -22.24
CA ARG A 54 20.26 41.62 -23.55
C ARG A 54 21.24 42.78 -23.46
N ASP A 55 22.31 42.69 -24.26
CA ASP A 55 23.40 43.65 -24.31
C ASP A 55 22.97 45.08 -24.74
N ASP A 56 21.91 45.20 -25.54
CA ASP A 56 21.43 46.48 -26.10
C ASP A 56 20.50 47.28 -25.17
N LYS A 57 19.89 46.66 -24.16
CA LYS A 57 18.90 47.28 -23.25
C LYS A 57 19.37 47.43 -21.80
N GLU A 58 20.26 46.56 -21.31
CA GLU A 58 20.54 46.44 -19.87
C GLU A 58 21.93 46.94 -19.43
N LEU A 59 22.79 47.36 -20.37
CA LEU A 59 24.07 48.01 -20.05
C LEU A 59 23.86 49.51 -19.73
N LYS A 60 24.30 49.96 -18.54
CA LYS A 60 24.26 51.38 -18.15
C LYS A 60 25.22 52.21 -19.01
N ARG A 61 24.73 53.28 -19.64
CA ARG A 61 25.58 54.21 -20.41
C ARG A 61 26.61 54.87 -19.49
N GLY A 62 27.90 54.58 -19.71
CA GLY A 62 29.03 55.19 -19.00
C GLY A 62 29.94 54.23 -18.22
N GLU A 63 29.59 52.94 -18.11
CA GLU A 63 30.47 51.90 -17.53
C GLU A 63 31.26 51.15 -18.63
N PHE A 64 32.41 50.55 -18.27
CA PHE A 64 33.15 49.69 -19.20
C PHE A 64 32.30 48.46 -19.55
N ILE A 65 32.04 48.27 -20.85
CA ILE A 65 31.16 47.21 -21.39
C ILE A 65 31.57 45.81 -20.90
N SER A 66 32.85 45.60 -20.60
CA SER A 66 33.40 44.32 -20.10
C SER A 66 32.85 43.91 -18.73
N ASP A 67 32.71 44.83 -17.79
CA ASP A 67 32.45 44.46 -16.39
C ASP A 67 30.98 44.12 -16.12
N GLY A 68 30.07 44.81 -16.83
CA GLY A 68 28.64 44.50 -16.80
C GLY A 68 28.32 43.17 -17.47
N LEU A 69 29.04 42.84 -18.56
CA LEU A 69 28.86 41.60 -19.30
C LEU A 69 29.39 40.38 -18.54
N LEU A 70 30.57 40.49 -17.92
CA LEU A 70 31.14 39.42 -17.09
C LEU A 70 30.23 39.08 -15.89
N LYS A 71 29.67 40.10 -15.23
CA LYS A 71 28.69 39.90 -14.16
C LYS A 71 27.39 39.26 -14.66
N ALA A 72 26.96 39.56 -15.88
CA ALA A 72 25.80 38.93 -16.48
C ALA A 72 26.04 37.44 -16.78
N ILE A 73 27.23 37.08 -17.29
CA ILE A 73 27.63 35.68 -17.49
C ILE A 73 27.64 34.92 -16.17
N GLU A 74 28.29 35.46 -15.13
CA GLU A 74 28.35 34.85 -13.80
C GLU A 74 26.97 34.77 -13.12
N GLY A 75 26.12 35.76 -13.35
CA GLY A 75 24.77 35.85 -12.79
C GLY A 75 23.70 35.09 -13.56
N SER A 76 24.06 34.33 -14.60
CA SER A 76 23.12 33.59 -15.43
C SER A 76 23.12 32.10 -15.09
N ARG A 77 21.95 31.46 -15.02
CA ARG A 77 21.86 30.03 -14.71
C ARG A 77 22.28 29.12 -15.86
N MET A 78 22.04 29.55 -17.09
CA MET A 78 22.43 28.83 -18.31
C MET A 78 23.01 29.77 -19.36
N SER A 79 23.99 29.29 -20.12
CA SER A 79 24.59 30.00 -21.26
C SER A 79 24.37 29.24 -22.57
N LEU A 80 23.70 29.88 -23.53
CA LEU A 80 23.53 29.39 -24.90
C LEU A 80 24.64 30.00 -25.78
N ILE A 81 25.42 29.17 -26.47
CA ILE A 81 26.51 29.64 -27.35
C ILE A 81 26.12 29.41 -28.80
N VAL A 82 25.88 30.47 -29.56
CA VAL A 82 25.50 30.39 -30.98
C VAL A 82 26.75 30.48 -31.86
N PHE A 83 27.33 29.32 -32.18
CA PHE A 83 28.44 29.22 -33.12
C PHE A 83 27.96 29.51 -34.54
N SER A 84 28.63 30.47 -35.18
CA SER A 84 28.41 30.93 -36.55
C SER A 84 29.75 31.01 -37.29
N LYS A 85 29.72 31.15 -38.61
CA LYS A 85 30.92 31.08 -39.48
C LYS A 85 32.04 32.02 -39.04
N ASP A 86 31.71 33.24 -38.60
CA ASP A 86 32.68 34.26 -38.19
C ASP A 86 32.74 34.47 -36.66
N TYR A 87 32.19 33.54 -35.86
CA TYR A 87 32.22 33.61 -34.40
C TYR A 87 33.64 33.77 -33.86
N ALA A 88 34.59 32.96 -34.36
CA ALA A 88 35.99 32.96 -33.91
C ALA A 88 36.79 34.19 -34.37
N ARG A 89 36.30 35.00 -35.31
CA ARG A 89 36.96 36.28 -35.69
C ARG A 89 36.76 37.37 -34.63
N SER A 90 35.77 37.22 -33.75
CA SER A 90 35.46 38.17 -32.70
C SER A 90 36.21 37.86 -31.42
N ARG A 91 37.18 38.71 -31.07
CA ARG A 91 37.86 38.62 -29.77
C ARG A 91 36.88 38.60 -28.59
N TRP A 92 35.85 39.45 -28.64
CA TRP A 92 34.83 39.52 -27.59
C TRP A 92 34.06 38.20 -27.41
N CYS A 93 33.70 37.52 -28.50
CA CYS A 93 32.98 36.24 -28.41
C CYS A 93 33.87 35.11 -27.87
N LEU A 94 35.19 35.18 -28.13
CA LEU A 94 36.18 34.24 -27.60
C LEU A 94 36.47 34.49 -26.12
N ASP A 95 36.56 35.75 -25.70
CA ASP A 95 36.74 36.15 -24.29
C ASP A 95 35.49 35.76 -23.45
N GLU A 96 34.28 36.01 -23.96
CA GLU A 96 33.03 35.53 -23.35
C GLU A 96 33.01 34.01 -23.22
N LEU A 97 33.42 33.29 -24.27
CA LEU A 97 33.40 31.84 -24.28
C LEU A 97 34.33 31.25 -23.21
N VAL A 98 35.55 31.79 -23.07
CA VAL A 98 36.46 31.38 -21.99
C VAL A 98 35.79 31.58 -20.64
N ARG A 99 35.19 32.75 -20.40
CA ARG A 99 34.50 33.03 -19.13
C ARG A 99 33.33 32.08 -18.88
N ILE A 100 32.52 31.78 -19.90
CA ILE A 100 31.40 30.83 -19.81
C ILE A 100 31.91 29.44 -19.42
N MET A 101 33.00 28.98 -20.04
CA MET A 101 33.59 27.68 -19.72
C MET A 101 34.17 27.66 -18.30
N ASP A 102 34.80 28.75 -17.84
CA ASP A 102 35.23 28.88 -16.45
C ASP A 102 34.03 28.83 -15.48
N CYS A 103 32.93 29.52 -15.79
CA CYS A 103 31.70 29.50 -15.00
C CYS A 103 31.03 28.12 -14.98
N ARG A 104 31.12 27.35 -16.06
CA ARG A 104 30.66 25.95 -16.10
C ARG A 104 31.43 25.08 -15.12
N GLU A 105 32.75 25.24 -15.04
CA GLU A 105 33.57 24.45 -14.13
C GLU A 105 33.37 24.86 -12.66
N THR A 106 33.41 26.16 -12.40
CA THR A 106 33.42 26.77 -11.06
C THR A 106 32.04 26.94 -10.44
N LEU A 107 31.06 27.43 -11.21
CA LEU A 107 29.69 27.73 -10.74
C LEU A 107 28.67 26.67 -11.16
N LYS A 108 29.10 25.60 -11.84
CA LYS A 108 28.24 24.55 -12.41
C LYS A 108 27.13 25.12 -13.32
N GLN A 109 27.44 26.23 -14.00
CA GLN A 109 26.54 26.82 -14.98
C GLN A 109 26.26 25.83 -16.13
N ILE A 110 25.00 25.77 -16.57
CA ILE A 110 24.62 24.91 -17.70
C ILE A 110 25.05 25.59 -19.00
N VAL A 111 25.74 24.86 -19.89
CA VAL A 111 26.19 25.39 -21.19
C VAL A 111 25.65 24.53 -22.31
N VAL A 112 25.05 25.16 -23.32
CA VAL A 112 24.50 24.48 -24.50
C VAL A 112 25.01 25.14 -25.78
N PRO A 113 25.81 24.45 -26.60
CA PRO A 113 26.23 24.97 -27.89
C PRO A 113 25.12 24.80 -28.96
N ILE A 114 24.96 25.80 -29.80
CA ILE A 114 24.05 25.85 -30.94
C ILE A 114 24.91 26.09 -32.18
N PHE A 115 24.90 25.14 -33.10
CA PHE A 115 25.68 25.18 -34.32
C PHE A 115 24.81 25.73 -35.46
N TYR A 116 24.92 27.03 -35.69
CA TYR A 116 24.17 27.79 -36.69
C TYR A 116 25.01 27.93 -37.96
N ASP A 117 24.65 27.14 -38.99
CA ASP A 117 25.34 27.12 -40.29
C ASP A 117 26.85 26.83 -40.19
N VAL A 118 27.23 26.02 -39.19
CA VAL A 118 28.60 25.54 -38.95
C VAL A 118 28.58 24.07 -38.53
N VAL A 119 29.61 23.31 -38.91
CA VAL A 119 29.71 21.89 -38.57
C VAL A 119 30.44 21.73 -37.22
N PRO A 120 29.91 20.96 -36.25
CA PRO A 120 30.52 20.82 -34.91
C PRO A 120 31.96 20.32 -34.93
N SER A 121 32.30 19.43 -35.89
CA SER A 121 33.66 18.93 -36.05
C SER A 121 34.65 20.02 -36.48
N ASP A 122 34.19 20.99 -37.27
CA ASP A 122 35.04 22.10 -37.71
C ASP A 122 35.27 23.10 -36.59
N VAL A 123 34.27 23.31 -35.74
CA VAL A 123 34.42 24.12 -34.51
C VAL A 123 35.35 23.43 -33.51
N ARG A 124 35.20 22.10 -33.33
CA ARG A 124 36.00 21.30 -32.39
C ARG A 124 37.46 21.11 -32.81
N LYS A 125 37.73 20.99 -34.12
CA LYS A 125 39.09 20.85 -34.66
C LYS A 125 39.69 22.18 -35.12
N GLN A 126 38.92 23.26 -35.06
CA GLN A 126 39.24 24.59 -35.58
C GLN A 126 39.75 24.56 -37.03
N THR A 127 39.05 23.82 -37.89
CA THR A 127 39.37 23.65 -39.32
C THR A 127 38.55 24.58 -40.21
N GLY A 128 39.00 24.81 -41.45
CA GLY A 128 38.30 25.67 -42.39
C GLY A 128 38.34 27.16 -41.99
N VAL A 129 37.19 27.84 -42.00
CA VAL A 129 37.09 29.29 -41.74
C VAL A 129 37.59 29.68 -40.33
N LEU A 130 37.44 28.78 -39.34
CA LEU A 130 37.97 29.02 -37.98
C LEU A 130 39.50 28.96 -37.94
N GLN A 131 40.13 28.15 -38.79
CA GLN A 131 41.59 28.06 -38.89
C GLN A 131 42.18 29.39 -39.36
N GLU A 132 41.53 30.02 -40.34
CA GLU A 132 41.90 31.34 -40.85
C GLU A 132 41.73 32.43 -39.78
N ALA A 133 40.61 32.41 -39.06
CA ALA A 133 40.33 33.35 -37.97
C ALA A 133 41.40 33.28 -36.85
N PHE A 134 41.85 32.08 -36.48
CA PHE A 134 42.91 31.95 -35.50
C PHE A 134 44.29 32.34 -36.03
N ALA A 135 44.58 32.07 -37.30
CA ALA A 135 45.82 32.55 -37.94
C ALA A 135 45.88 34.09 -38.00
N GLU A 136 44.73 34.77 -38.10
CA GLU A 136 44.64 36.23 -37.98
C GLU A 136 44.96 36.70 -36.55
N HIS A 137 44.38 36.08 -35.52
CA HIS A 137 44.68 36.41 -34.12
C HIS A 137 46.15 36.15 -33.76
N GLU A 138 46.72 35.01 -34.17
CA GLU A 138 48.13 34.68 -33.94
C GLU A 138 49.10 35.69 -34.57
N LYS A 139 48.74 36.29 -35.71
CA LYS A 139 49.51 37.38 -36.31
C LYS A 139 49.44 38.67 -35.49
N CYS A 140 48.30 38.96 -34.88
CA CYS A 140 48.09 40.16 -34.06
C CYS A 140 48.73 40.09 -32.66
N PHE A 141 49.06 38.90 -32.16
CA PHE A 141 49.54 38.67 -30.79
C PHE A 141 51.01 38.21 -30.69
N ARG A 142 51.85 38.42 -31.72
CA ARG A 142 53.26 37.99 -31.68
C ARG A 142 54.03 38.64 -30.51
N GLU A 143 54.74 37.77 -29.77
CA GLU A 143 55.68 38.05 -28.69
C GLU A 143 55.12 38.87 -27.52
N GLY A 144 54.40 38.18 -26.62
CA GLY A 144 54.03 38.73 -25.30
C GLY A 144 52.63 38.38 -24.81
N SER A 145 51.79 37.70 -25.59
CA SER A 145 50.46 37.30 -25.14
C SER A 145 50.51 36.05 -24.26
N ASP A 146 49.93 36.15 -23.07
CA ASP A 146 49.93 35.23 -21.92
C ASP A 146 49.21 33.87 -22.17
N GLY A 147 49.47 33.22 -23.32
CA GLY A 147 48.81 31.98 -23.75
C GLY A 147 47.32 32.16 -24.09
N MET A 148 46.89 33.37 -24.46
CA MET A 148 45.47 33.69 -24.62
C MET A 148 44.82 33.01 -25.83
N VAL A 149 45.56 32.88 -26.94
CA VAL A 149 45.07 32.20 -28.14
C VAL A 149 44.84 30.72 -27.84
N GLU A 150 45.72 30.12 -27.04
CA GLU A 150 45.67 28.74 -26.58
C GLU A 150 44.46 28.52 -25.66
N LYS A 151 44.17 29.47 -24.76
CA LYS A 151 42.94 29.46 -23.94
C LYS A 151 41.68 29.52 -24.80
N TRP A 152 41.66 30.38 -25.82
CA TRP A 152 40.53 30.45 -26.77
C TRP A 152 40.35 29.14 -27.55
N ARG A 153 41.45 28.54 -28.01
CA ARG A 153 41.42 27.24 -28.71
C ARG A 153 40.90 26.12 -27.81
N ALA A 154 41.32 26.08 -26.55
CA ALA A 154 40.84 25.12 -25.56
C ALA A 154 39.34 25.29 -25.30
N ALA A 155 38.89 26.50 -24.97
CA ALA A 155 37.48 26.78 -24.68
C ALA A 155 36.56 26.46 -25.87
N LEU A 156 36.98 26.73 -27.12
CA LEU A 156 36.23 26.33 -28.32
C LEU A 156 36.16 24.81 -28.49
N THR A 157 37.26 24.11 -28.25
CA THR A 157 37.32 22.64 -28.32
C THR A 157 36.39 22.00 -27.29
N ASP A 158 36.42 22.50 -26.06
CA ASP A 158 35.64 21.98 -24.95
C ASP A 158 34.16 22.26 -25.15
N ALA A 159 33.79 23.49 -25.53
CA ALA A 159 32.42 23.86 -25.82
C ALA A 159 31.85 23.05 -26.99
N ALA A 160 32.63 22.81 -28.06
CA ALA A 160 32.19 22.02 -29.21
C ALA A 160 32.17 20.50 -28.96
N THR A 161 32.74 20.04 -27.84
CA THR A 161 32.64 18.65 -27.38
C THR A 161 31.32 18.39 -26.62
N LEU A 162 30.65 19.44 -26.13
CA LEU A 162 29.35 19.32 -25.49
C LEU A 162 28.25 18.94 -26.50
N SER A 163 27.25 18.20 -26.03
CA SER A 163 26.07 17.89 -26.84
C SER A 163 25.26 19.16 -27.09
N GLY A 164 25.27 19.61 -28.35
CA GLY A 164 24.59 20.82 -28.81
C GLY A 164 23.47 20.53 -29.81
N ARG A 165 22.82 21.61 -30.27
CA ARG A 165 21.80 21.55 -31.32
C ARG A 165 22.36 21.99 -32.68
N HIS A 166 21.97 21.32 -33.76
CA HIS A 166 22.51 21.55 -35.10
C HIS A 166 21.42 21.85 -36.13
N LEU A 167 21.46 23.07 -36.71
CA LEU A 167 20.42 23.57 -37.62
C LEU A 167 20.16 22.64 -38.82
N LEU A 168 21.22 22.14 -39.46
CA LEU A 168 21.09 21.35 -40.69
C LEU A 168 20.72 19.88 -40.44
N ASN A 169 21.05 19.32 -39.28
CA ASN A 169 20.86 17.88 -39.01
C ASN A 169 19.56 17.60 -38.27
N GLU A 170 19.14 18.51 -37.38
CA GLU A 170 17.99 18.28 -36.50
C GLU A 170 16.73 19.01 -36.94
N ALA A 171 16.86 20.12 -37.67
CA ALA A 171 15.73 20.93 -38.12
C ALA A 171 15.59 21.00 -39.66
N ASN A 172 16.37 20.21 -40.41
CA ASN A 172 16.43 20.27 -41.89
C ASN A 172 16.64 21.71 -42.45
N GLY A 173 17.28 22.59 -41.69
CA GLY A 173 17.48 24.00 -42.06
C GLY A 173 16.37 24.96 -41.64
N ASP A 174 15.32 24.52 -40.93
CA ASP A 174 14.26 25.39 -40.42
C ASP A 174 14.65 26.06 -39.09
N GLU A 175 14.87 27.37 -39.12
CA GLU A 175 15.22 28.17 -37.95
C GLU A 175 14.12 28.19 -36.88
N ALA A 176 12.85 28.19 -37.27
CA ALA A 176 11.73 28.26 -36.33
C ALA A 176 11.58 26.95 -35.55
N GLU A 177 11.80 25.81 -36.21
CA GLU A 177 11.78 24.50 -35.54
C GLU A 177 12.97 24.33 -34.61
N LEU A 178 14.17 24.79 -35.01
CA LEU A 178 15.34 24.83 -34.14
C LEU A 178 15.08 25.68 -32.88
N ILE A 179 14.47 26.86 -33.03
CA ILE A 179 14.11 27.71 -31.89
C ILE A 179 13.14 27.00 -30.95
N LYS A 180 12.11 26.31 -31.45
CA LYS A 180 11.19 25.53 -30.59
C LYS A 180 11.94 24.45 -29.79
N MET A 181 12.87 23.74 -30.43
CA MET A 181 13.69 22.73 -29.77
C MET A 181 14.59 23.34 -28.69
N ILE A 182 15.20 24.52 -28.95
CA ILE A 182 16.01 25.24 -27.95
C ILE A 182 15.15 25.66 -26.76
N ILE A 183 13.95 26.21 -26.98
CA ILE A 183 13.03 26.60 -25.89
C ILE A 183 12.64 25.39 -25.04
N LYS A 184 12.43 24.22 -25.66
CA LYS A 184 12.16 22.98 -24.93
C LYS A 184 13.34 22.60 -24.03
N ASP A 185 14.56 22.62 -24.55
CA ASP A 185 15.76 22.33 -23.76
C ASP A 185 15.99 23.32 -22.61
N VAL A 186 15.79 24.61 -22.89
CA VAL A 186 15.88 25.67 -21.88
C VAL A 186 14.88 25.39 -20.77
N ARG A 187 13.64 25.02 -21.11
CA ARG A 187 12.61 24.71 -20.13
C ARG A 187 12.97 23.52 -19.26
N GLU A 188 13.46 22.43 -19.86
CA GLU A 188 13.87 21.23 -19.13
C GLU A 188 15.06 21.48 -18.19
N LYS A 189 16.02 22.32 -18.61
CA LYS A 189 17.28 22.56 -17.88
C LYS A 189 17.21 23.72 -16.87
N VAL A 190 16.47 24.78 -17.19
CA VAL A 190 16.37 26.01 -16.38
C VAL A 190 15.12 26.00 -15.50
N ASN A 191 14.02 25.39 -15.94
CA ASN A 191 12.77 25.39 -15.18
C ASN A 191 12.23 23.97 -14.98
N PRO A 192 12.90 23.13 -14.17
CA PRO A 192 12.12 22.13 -13.51
C PRO A 192 11.20 22.90 -12.56
N THR A 193 9.92 23.01 -12.88
CA THR A 193 8.88 23.31 -11.89
C THR A 193 8.80 22.13 -10.93
N HIS A 194 9.89 21.86 -10.20
CA HIS A 194 9.96 20.85 -9.16
C HIS A 194 9.20 21.42 -7.97
N LEU A 195 8.02 20.87 -7.74
CA LEU A 195 7.33 21.06 -6.48
C LEU A 195 8.23 20.53 -5.38
N ASN A 196 8.35 21.29 -4.29
CA ASN A 196 9.15 20.88 -3.15
C ASN A 196 8.60 19.57 -2.55
N VAL A 197 9.41 18.53 -2.59
CA VAL A 197 9.18 17.21 -1.98
C VAL A 197 10.23 17.08 -0.87
N PRO A 198 9.91 16.50 0.30
CA PRO A 198 10.87 16.33 1.39
C PRO A 198 12.21 15.77 0.89
N ASP A 199 13.31 16.30 1.44
CA ASP A 199 14.68 15.96 1.02
C ASP A 199 14.95 14.46 1.08
N ARG A 200 14.29 13.76 2.01
CA ARG A 200 14.37 12.31 2.17
C ARG A 200 13.04 11.65 1.85
N GLN A 201 13.07 10.72 0.89
CA GLN A 201 11.89 10.15 0.24
C GLN A 201 11.75 8.66 0.60
N VAL A 202 11.40 8.38 1.84
CA VAL A 202 11.20 7.01 2.33
C VAL A 202 9.89 6.43 1.78
N GLY A 203 9.96 5.25 1.15
CA GLY A 203 8.80 4.52 0.61
C GLY A 203 8.02 5.19 -0.54
N LEU A 204 8.44 6.35 -1.02
CA LEU A 204 7.70 7.14 -2.01
C LEU A 204 7.75 6.52 -3.42
N ASP A 205 8.87 5.92 -3.82
CA ASP A 205 9.07 5.43 -5.19
C ASP A 205 8.13 4.28 -5.54
N ARG A 206 7.87 3.35 -4.60
CA ARG A 206 6.89 2.27 -4.79
C ARG A 206 5.48 2.80 -5.03
N ARG A 207 5.03 3.72 -4.16
CA ARG A 207 3.68 4.31 -4.21
C ARG A 207 3.48 5.15 -5.49
N VAL A 208 4.53 5.83 -5.93
CA VAL A 208 4.54 6.58 -7.19
C VAL A 208 4.53 5.64 -8.41
N ALA A 209 5.23 4.51 -8.36
CA ALA A 209 5.20 3.51 -9.43
C ALA A 209 3.79 2.90 -9.60
N GLU A 210 3.13 2.54 -8.49
CA GLU A 210 1.75 2.06 -8.47
C GLU A 210 0.79 3.09 -9.10
N LEU A 211 0.90 4.35 -8.69
CA LEU A 211 0.06 5.43 -9.22
C LEU A 211 0.34 5.73 -10.70
N ASN A 212 1.58 5.59 -11.15
CA ASN A 212 1.96 5.76 -12.56
C ASN A 212 1.35 4.68 -13.47
N VAL A 213 1.15 3.46 -12.96
CA VAL A 213 0.41 2.40 -13.67
C VAL A 213 -1.07 2.80 -13.84
N LEU A 214 -1.70 3.37 -12.81
CA LEU A 214 -3.09 3.82 -12.87
C LEU A 214 -3.31 4.99 -13.85
N LEU A 215 -2.32 5.89 -13.97
CA LEU A 215 -2.36 6.97 -14.96
C LEU A 215 -2.30 6.48 -16.40
N ASN A 216 -1.90 5.22 -16.63
CA ASN A 216 -1.95 4.55 -17.92
C ASN A 216 -1.42 5.41 -19.08
N MET A 217 -0.17 5.83 -18.98
CA MET A 217 0.45 6.87 -19.81
C MET A 217 0.56 6.54 -21.30
N GLU A 218 0.33 5.29 -21.68
CA GLU A 218 0.46 4.75 -23.05
C GLU A 218 -0.81 4.96 -23.89
N PHE A 219 -1.97 5.15 -23.27
CA PHE A 219 -3.24 5.33 -23.98
C PHE A 219 -3.55 6.81 -24.21
N ASN A 220 -3.99 7.12 -25.42
CA ASN A 220 -4.37 8.48 -25.81
C ASN A 220 -5.80 8.84 -25.38
N CYS A 221 -6.22 8.53 -24.15
CA CYS A 221 -7.51 8.89 -23.56
C CYS A 221 -7.35 9.93 -22.45
N VAL A 222 -8.45 10.52 -21.96
CA VAL A 222 -8.46 11.33 -20.73
C VAL A 222 -8.52 10.39 -19.53
N CYS A 223 -7.56 10.49 -18.61
CA CYS A 223 -7.55 9.69 -17.39
C CYS A 223 -7.63 10.61 -16.16
N ILE A 224 -8.56 10.31 -15.26
CA ILE A 224 -8.74 10.98 -13.97
C ILE A 224 -8.46 9.95 -12.89
N VAL A 225 -7.48 10.23 -12.02
CA VAL A 225 -7.13 9.37 -10.88
C VAL A 225 -7.26 10.17 -9.60
N ALA A 226 -7.98 9.62 -8.62
CA ALA A 226 -8.12 10.22 -7.31
C ALA A 226 -7.26 9.48 -6.27
N ILE A 227 -6.38 10.19 -5.59
CA ILE A 227 -5.64 9.70 -4.43
C ILE A 227 -6.50 9.99 -3.19
N TRP A 228 -7.04 8.93 -2.60
CA TRP A 228 -7.89 8.99 -1.42
C TRP A 228 -7.18 8.35 -0.22
N GLY A 229 -7.43 8.87 0.98
CA GLY A 229 -6.86 8.30 2.20
C GLY A 229 -6.88 9.29 3.35
N MET A 230 -6.56 8.80 4.54
CA MET A 230 -6.59 9.60 5.75
C MET A 230 -5.56 10.76 5.75
N ALA A 231 -5.76 11.74 6.64
CA ALA A 231 -4.82 12.86 6.78
C ALA A 231 -3.44 12.34 7.24
N GLY A 232 -2.35 12.95 6.74
CA GLY A 232 -0.98 12.59 7.15
C GLY A 232 -0.36 11.37 6.45
N ILE A 233 -1.12 10.62 5.65
CA ILE A 233 -0.61 9.44 4.90
C ILE A 233 0.33 9.77 3.73
N GLY A 234 0.51 11.06 3.39
CA GLY A 234 1.44 11.48 2.32
C GLY A 234 0.83 11.71 0.92
N LYS A 235 -0.51 11.79 0.77
CA LYS A 235 -1.18 12.03 -0.53
C LYS A 235 -0.60 13.19 -1.34
N THR A 236 -0.46 14.36 -0.71
CA THR A 236 0.10 15.56 -1.34
C THR A 236 1.55 15.34 -1.77
N THR A 237 2.35 14.64 -0.95
CA THR A 237 3.75 14.33 -1.24
C THR A 237 3.88 13.39 -2.43
N ILE A 238 3.05 12.33 -2.48
CA ILE A 238 2.96 11.40 -3.61
C ILE A 238 2.58 12.15 -4.89
N ALA A 239 1.55 13.00 -4.83
CA ALA A 239 1.08 13.78 -5.98
C ALA A 239 2.17 14.76 -6.50
N LYS A 240 2.88 15.44 -5.60
CA LYS A 240 3.99 16.34 -5.95
C LYS A 240 5.14 15.58 -6.60
N ARG A 241 5.54 14.43 -6.04
CA ARG A 241 6.61 13.58 -6.59
C ARG A 241 6.26 13.06 -7.97
N LEU A 242 5.03 12.57 -8.15
CA LEU A 242 4.57 12.11 -9.46
C LEU A 242 4.51 13.26 -10.46
N TYR A 243 3.93 14.41 -10.11
CA TYR A 243 3.90 15.60 -10.96
C TYR A 243 5.29 15.97 -11.48
N ASN A 244 6.28 16.01 -10.57
CA ASN A 244 7.67 16.28 -10.91
C ASN A 244 8.23 15.29 -11.95
N LEU A 245 7.85 14.02 -11.86
CA LEU A 245 8.32 12.95 -12.75
C LEU A 245 7.67 12.99 -14.13
N ILE A 246 6.39 13.38 -14.24
CA ILE A 246 5.65 13.23 -15.50
C ILE A 246 5.30 14.54 -16.21
N GLN A 247 5.44 15.71 -15.55
CA GLN A 247 5.00 17.00 -16.12
C GLN A 247 5.63 17.34 -17.48
N HIS A 248 6.88 16.95 -17.72
CA HIS A 248 7.59 17.23 -18.98
C HIS A 248 6.98 16.49 -20.18
N LYS A 249 6.12 15.48 -19.95
CA LYS A 249 5.42 14.71 -20.99
C LYS A 249 4.14 15.37 -21.48
N PHE A 250 3.80 16.56 -20.97
CA PHE A 250 2.57 17.29 -21.28
C PHE A 250 2.89 18.67 -21.82
N GLU A 251 2.06 19.19 -22.72
CA GLU A 251 2.26 20.51 -23.32
C GLU A 251 2.00 21.63 -22.32
N HIS A 252 1.03 21.40 -21.43
CA HIS A 252 0.75 22.25 -20.29
C HIS A 252 0.59 21.41 -19.03
N SER A 253 1.16 21.88 -17.92
CA SER A 253 1.04 21.24 -16.62
C SER A 253 0.72 22.28 -15.53
N GLY A 254 -0.15 21.92 -14.59
CA GLY A 254 -0.52 22.77 -13.48
C GLY A 254 -0.74 21.98 -12.20
N PHE A 255 -0.17 22.48 -11.11
CA PHE A 255 -0.43 21.97 -9.76
C PHE A 255 -1.16 23.06 -8.96
N LEU A 256 -2.37 22.76 -8.52
CA LEU A 256 -3.19 23.64 -7.71
C LEU A 256 -3.19 23.15 -6.26
N ALA A 257 -2.37 23.78 -5.43
CA ALA A 257 -2.26 23.48 -4.01
C ALA A 257 -3.47 24.01 -3.22
N ASN A 258 -3.84 23.29 -2.15
CA ASN A 258 -4.83 23.72 -1.15
C ASN A 258 -6.15 24.22 -1.78
N VAL A 259 -6.78 23.41 -2.63
CA VAL A 259 -8.04 23.74 -3.32
C VAL A 259 -9.13 24.12 -2.32
N ARG A 260 -9.26 23.34 -1.25
CA ARG A 260 -10.14 23.60 -0.12
C ARG A 260 -9.97 24.99 0.47
N GLU A 261 -8.75 25.34 0.89
CA GLU A 261 -8.42 26.64 1.51
C GLU A 261 -8.66 27.80 0.54
N THR A 262 -8.23 27.65 -0.71
CA THR A 262 -8.37 28.70 -1.75
C THR A 262 -9.84 29.00 -2.07
N SER A 263 -10.72 27.99 -1.97
CA SER A 263 -12.15 28.16 -2.25
C SER A 263 -12.95 28.85 -1.13
N GLN A 264 -12.36 29.02 0.06
CA GLN A 264 -13.03 29.66 1.19
C GLN A 264 -13.04 31.20 1.07
N PRO A 265 -14.01 31.90 1.70
CA PRO A 265 -14.04 33.36 1.74
C PRO A 265 -12.77 33.93 2.38
N PRO A 266 -12.21 35.06 1.86
CA PRO A 266 -12.82 36.01 0.93
C PRO A 266 -12.60 35.71 -0.57
N ASN A 267 -11.82 34.69 -0.93
CA ASN A 267 -11.29 34.49 -2.29
C ASN A 267 -12.29 33.82 -3.25
N GLY A 268 -13.12 32.88 -2.76
CA GLY A 268 -14.19 32.25 -3.52
C GLY A 268 -13.77 31.41 -4.74
N LEU A 269 -14.74 30.84 -5.47
CA LEU A 269 -14.50 29.94 -6.60
C LEU A 269 -13.82 30.60 -7.81
N VAL A 270 -13.94 31.92 -7.95
CA VAL A 270 -13.34 32.69 -9.06
C VAL A 270 -11.81 32.75 -8.93
N GLU A 271 -11.29 32.96 -7.71
CA GLU A 271 -9.84 32.94 -7.50
C GLU A 271 -9.24 31.56 -7.71
N LEU A 272 -9.99 30.50 -7.39
CA LEU A 272 -9.58 29.13 -7.69
C LEU A 272 -9.39 28.91 -9.20
N GLN A 273 -10.31 29.42 -10.02
CA GLN A 273 -10.21 29.37 -11.48
C GLN A 273 -9.02 30.18 -12.00
N LYS A 274 -8.81 31.40 -11.49
CA LYS A 274 -7.65 32.23 -11.87
C LYS A 274 -6.33 31.54 -11.53
N LYS A 275 -6.21 30.93 -10.34
CA LYS A 275 -5.02 30.19 -9.94
C LYS A 275 -4.78 28.96 -10.82
N LEU A 276 -5.83 28.23 -11.22
CA LEU A 276 -5.68 27.10 -12.15
C LEU A 276 -5.18 27.57 -13.52
N LEU A 277 -5.78 28.64 -14.06
CA LEU A 277 -5.33 29.21 -15.33
C LEU A 277 -3.89 29.72 -15.27
N LEU A 278 -3.53 30.39 -14.18
CA LEU A 278 -2.14 30.82 -13.95
C LEU A 278 -1.20 29.62 -13.82
N ALA A 279 -1.63 28.52 -13.18
CA ALA A 279 -0.82 27.32 -13.05
C ALA A 279 -0.55 26.65 -14.40
N ILE A 280 -1.56 26.54 -15.28
CA ILE A 280 -1.50 25.84 -16.58
C ILE A 280 -0.90 26.74 -17.69
N LEU A 281 -1.33 28.00 -17.79
CA LEU A 281 -0.95 28.91 -18.88
C LEU A 281 0.19 29.87 -18.53
N LYS A 282 0.56 29.99 -17.24
CA LYS A 282 1.56 30.95 -16.75
C LYS A 282 1.26 32.41 -17.13
N ARG A 283 -0.01 32.76 -17.39
CA ARG A 283 -0.49 34.11 -17.69
C ARG A 283 -1.72 34.44 -16.83
N THR A 284 -1.87 35.70 -16.48
CA THR A 284 -3.03 36.21 -15.74
C THR A 284 -4.14 36.54 -16.73
N ASN A 285 -5.25 35.82 -16.66
CA ASN A 285 -6.47 36.15 -17.40
C ASN A 285 -7.44 36.90 -16.48
N GLU A 286 -8.04 38.00 -16.97
CA GLU A 286 -9.10 38.68 -16.26
C GLU A 286 -10.38 37.83 -16.34
N ILE A 287 -10.83 37.28 -15.21
CA ILE A 287 -12.09 36.56 -15.07
C ILE A 287 -13.00 37.42 -14.18
N SER A 288 -14.16 37.83 -14.70
CA SER A 288 -15.10 38.68 -13.96
C SER A 288 -16.05 37.88 -13.07
N ASN A 289 -16.38 36.65 -13.45
CA ASN A 289 -17.31 35.78 -12.71
C ASN A 289 -17.04 34.28 -12.96
N SER A 290 -17.61 33.41 -12.11
CA SER A 290 -17.29 31.98 -12.13
C SER A 290 -17.75 31.25 -13.41
N HIS A 291 -18.83 31.69 -14.04
CA HIS A 291 -19.33 31.06 -15.26
C HIS A 291 -18.41 31.35 -16.45
N GLU A 292 -17.96 32.59 -16.59
CA GLU A 292 -16.94 32.98 -17.56
C GLU A 292 -15.64 32.19 -17.36
N GLY A 293 -15.22 31.99 -16.11
CA GLY A 293 -14.03 31.19 -15.80
C GLY A 293 -14.13 29.74 -16.25
N ILE A 294 -15.31 29.11 -16.12
CA ILE A 294 -15.57 27.73 -16.61
C ILE A 294 -15.38 27.66 -18.12
N GLU A 295 -15.95 28.60 -18.87
CA GLU A 295 -15.86 28.62 -20.34
C GLU A 295 -14.43 28.86 -20.83
N VAL A 296 -13.66 29.71 -20.13
CA VAL A 296 -12.24 29.93 -20.44
C VAL A 296 -11.42 28.67 -20.16
N ILE A 297 -11.61 28.01 -19.00
CA ILE A 297 -10.93 26.76 -18.66
C ILE A 297 -11.27 25.68 -19.69
N LYS A 298 -12.55 25.52 -20.03
CA LYS A 298 -13.01 24.61 -21.07
C LYS A 298 -12.33 24.88 -22.40
N LYS A 299 -12.33 26.12 -22.88
CA LYS A 299 -11.68 26.48 -24.15
C LYS A 299 -10.19 26.09 -24.20
N ILE A 300 -9.51 26.13 -23.06
CA ILE A 300 -8.10 25.71 -22.93
C ILE A 300 -7.98 24.18 -22.83
N ALA A 301 -8.83 23.53 -22.03
CA ALA A 301 -8.87 22.08 -21.83
C ALA A 301 -9.35 21.29 -23.07
N PHE A 302 -10.24 21.88 -23.87
CA PHE A 302 -10.70 21.41 -25.19
C PHE A 302 -9.74 21.80 -26.34
N GLY A 303 -8.75 22.66 -26.08
CA GLY A 303 -7.69 22.92 -27.07
C GLY A 303 -7.00 21.59 -27.39
N ARG A 304 -6.54 21.38 -28.64
CA ARG A 304 -5.91 20.13 -29.13
C ARG A 304 -4.63 19.67 -28.38
N LYS A 305 -4.37 20.18 -27.18
CA LYS A 305 -3.14 20.05 -26.42
C LYS A 305 -3.33 19.12 -25.23
N LYS A 306 -2.36 18.24 -25.01
CA LYS A 306 -2.35 17.29 -23.89
C LYS A 306 -1.93 17.98 -22.58
N VAL A 307 -2.78 17.92 -21.54
CA VAL A 307 -2.54 18.62 -20.26
C VAL A 307 -2.41 17.69 -19.04
N LEU A 308 -1.60 18.09 -18.07
CA LEU A 308 -1.50 17.47 -16.74
C LEU A 308 -2.01 18.43 -15.67
N VAL A 309 -3.04 18.05 -14.93
CA VAL A 309 -3.60 18.87 -13.86
C VAL A 309 -3.60 18.09 -12.55
N VAL A 310 -3.06 18.69 -11.49
CA VAL A 310 -3.12 18.14 -10.13
C VAL A 310 -3.89 19.08 -9.23
N LEU A 311 -4.94 18.56 -8.59
CA LEU A 311 -5.80 19.28 -7.66
C LEU A 311 -5.60 18.71 -6.26
N ASP A 312 -4.98 19.50 -5.38
CA ASP A 312 -4.63 19.06 -4.03
C ASP A 312 -5.66 19.51 -2.98
N ASP A 313 -6.09 18.58 -2.12
CA ASP A 313 -7.03 18.77 -1.02
C ASP A 313 -8.42 19.26 -1.49
N VAL A 314 -9.07 18.49 -2.37
CA VAL A 314 -10.48 18.71 -2.78
C VAL A 314 -11.41 18.12 -1.73
N ASP A 315 -12.41 18.89 -1.29
CA ASP A 315 -13.34 18.48 -0.22
C ASP A 315 -14.83 18.66 -0.55
N ASN A 316 -15.19 19.25 -1.70
CA ASN A 316 -16.58 19.26 -2.17
C ASN A 316 -16.71 19.27 -3.71
N ASP A 317 -17.90 18.92 -4.20
CA ASP A 317 -18.20 18.77 -5.63
C ASP A 317 -18.31 20.12 -6.39
N GLN A 318 -18.65 21.22 -5.71
CA GLN A 318 -18.70 22.56 -6.30
C GLN A 318 -17.32 23.05 -6.75
N GLN A 319 -16.24 22.66 -6.06
CA GLN A 319 -14.87 22.97 -6.48
C GLN A 319 -14.54 22.33 -7.84
N LEU A 320 -14.90 21.06 -8.02
CA LEU A 320 -14.68 20.33 -9.28
C LEU A 320 -15.53 20.90 -10.42
N LYS A 321 -16.80 21.24 -10.16
CA LYS A 321 -17.68 21.92 -11.12
C LYS A 321 -17.11 23.27 -11.56
N ALA A 322 -16.65 24.08 -10.61
CA ALA A 322 -16.08 25.40 -10.89
C ALA A 322 -14.80 25.32 -11.73
N LEU A 323 -14.03 24.25 -11.58
CA LEU A 323 -12.82 24.01 -12.35
C LEU A 323 -13.06 23.26 -13.67
N ALA A 324 -14.31 23.03 -14.05
CA ALA A 324 -14.70 22.28 -15.25
C ALA A 324 -14.06 20.89 -15.34
N ILE A 325 -13.94 20.21 -14.20
CA ILE A 325 -13.33 18.87 -14.14
C ILE A 325 -14.40 17.84 -14.48
N ASP A 326 -14.40 17.39 -15.73
CA ASP A 326 -15.16 16.25 -16.23
C ASP A 326 -14.40 15.61 -17.40
N ARG A 327 -14.73 14.37 -17.77
CA ARG A 327 -13.97 13.62 -18.79
C ARG A 327 -14.13 14.18 -20.20
N ASP A 328 -15.26 14.80 -20.47
CA ASP A 328 -15.56 15.32 -21.79
C ASP A 328 -14.83 16.64 -22.03
N SER A 329 -14.50 17.38 -20.97
CA SER A 329 -13.86 18.70 -21.01
C SER A 329 -12.38 18.72 -21.43
N PHE A 330 -11.68 17.58 -21.47
CA PHE A 330 -10.23 17.53 -21.75
C PHE A 330 -9.88 16.84 -23.07
N ALA A 331 -8.80 17.30 -23.70
CA ALA A 331 -8.26 16.67 -24.90
C ALA A 331 -7.71 15.24 -24.63
N PRO A 332 -7.80 14.32 -25.62
CA PRO A 332 -7.22 12.99 -25.55
C PRO A 332 -5.74 13.02 -25.12
N GLY A 333 -5.36 12.10 -24.24
CA GLY A 333 -4.00 12.04 -23.65
C GLY A 333 -3.82 12.87 -22.38
N SER A 334 -4.80 13.69 -21.97
CA SER A 334 -4.71 14.48 -20.73
C SER A 334 -4.79 13.60 -19.47
N ARG A 335 -4.16 14.06 -18.38
CA ARG A 335 -4.14 13.38 -17.08
C ARG A 335 -4.55 14.35 -15.96
N ILE A 336 -5.49 13.93 -15.13
CA ILE A 336 -5.97 14.71 -13.99
C ILE A 336 -5.78 13.88 -12.72
N ILE A 337 -5.11 14.45 -11.72
CA ILE A 337 -4.86 13.83 -10.42
C ILE A 337 -5.57 14.65 -9.36
N ILE A 338 -6.35 14.01 -8.50
CA ILE A 338 -7.11 14.66 -7.43
C ILE A 338 -6.70 14.06 -6.09
N THR A 339 -6.23 14.85 -5.13
CA THR A 339 -6.07 14.36 -3.75
C THR A 339 -7.30 14.74 -2.94
N THR A 340 -7.86 13.79 -2.19
CA THR A 340 -9.00 14.06 -1.31
C THR A 340 -8.97 13.21 -0.05
N ARG A 341 -9.65 13.70 0.98
CA ARG A 341 -9.97 12.95 2.21
C ARG A 341 -11.40 12.43 2.19
N ASP A 342 -12.27 13.05 1.39
CA ASP A 342 -13.69 12.73 1.31
C ASP A 342 -14.02 12.09 -0.03
N LYS A 343 -14.23 10.78 0.01
CA LYS A 343 -14.66 9.99 -1.16
C LYS A 343 -16.01 10.47 -1.71
N SER A 344 -16.83 11.13 -0.90
CA SER A 344 -18.14 11.65 -1.32
C SER A 344 -18.04 12.83 -2.30
N SER A 345 -16.99 13.64 -2.19
CA SER A 345 -16.70 14.77 -3.08
C SER A 345 -16.45 14.35 -4.55
N LEU A 346 -16.06 13.08 -4.76
CA LEU A 346 -15.74 12.52 -6.07
C LEU A 346 -16.95 11.93 -6.80
N LYS A 347 -18.13 11.82 -6.15
CA LYS A 347 -19.31 11.14 -6.73
C LYS A 347 -19.73 11.70 -8.09
N ILE A 348 -19.51 13.00 -8.33
CA ILE A 348 -19.86 13.64 -9.59
C ILE A 348 -19.01 13.16 -10.79
N LEU A 349 -17.81 12.63 -10.54
CA LEU A 349 -16.90 12.18 -11.58
C LEU A 349 -17.14 10.73 -12.02
N GLU A 350 -18.05 10.02 -11.36
CA GLU A 350 -18.40 8.61 -11.61
C GLU A 350 -17.16 7.68 -11.73
N LEU A 351 -16.12 7.92 -10.91
CA LEU A 351 -14.87 7.16 -10.94
C LEU A 351 -15.09 5.69 -10.56
N GLY A 352 -14.43 4.77 -11.28
CA GLY A 352 -14.39 3.35 -10.94
C GLY A 352 -13.39 3.03 -9.81
N GLU A 353 -13.44 1.81 -9.26
CA GLU A 353 -12.50 1.36 -8.21
C GLU A 353 -11.04 1.44 -8.66
N ASN A 354 -10.75 1.19 -9.93
CA ASN A 354 -9.40 1.25 -10.51
C ASN A 354 -8.91 2.68 -10.80
N GLU A 355 -9.70 3.70 -10.47
CA GLU A 355 -9.35 5.13 -10.64
C GLU A 355 -9.23 5.85 -9.30
N ILE A 356 -9.38 5.11 -8.20
CA ILE A 356 -9.17 5.59 -6.84
C ILE A 356 -7.97 4.83 -6.27
N TYR A 357 -6.89 5.55 -6.00
CA TYR A 357 -5.69 5.04 -5.35
C TYR A 357 -5.76 5.32 -3.85
N GLU A 358 -5.65 4.27 -3.03
CA GLU A 358 -5.58 4.37 -1.57
C GLU A 358 -4.17 4.00 -1.10
N PRO A 359 -3.32 4.98 -0.71
CA PRO A 359 -1.95 4.71 -0.29
C PRO A 359 -1.91 3.96 1.04
N GLU A 360 -1.10 2.90 1.11
CA GLU A 360 -0.77 2.19 2.34
C GLU A 360 0.20 3.01 3.22
N GLY A 361 0.12 2.81 4.54
CA GLY A 361 1.09 3.36 5.50
C GLY A 361 2.49 2.81 5.28
N LEU A 362 3.50 3.47 5.82
CA LEU A 362 4.89 3.00 5.84
C LEU A 362 4.99 1.69 6.62
N ASP A 363 5.78 0.75 6.11
CA ASP A 363 6.11 -0.48 6.85
C ASP A 363 7.04 -0.16 8.04
N GLU A 364 7.42 -1.16 8.83
CA GLU A 364 8.21 -0.94 10.05
C GLU A 364 9.59 -0.35 9.75
N ASP A 365 10.24 -0.81 8.69
CA ASP A 365 11.57 -0.34 8.27
C ASP A 365 11.49 1.08 7.71
N GLU A 366 10.55 1.34 6.80
CA GLU A 366 10.25 2.68 6.27
C GLU A 366 9.87 3.65 7.40
N SER A 367 9.15 3.15 8.41
CA SER A 367 8.74 3.96 9.56
C SER A 367 9.92 4.33 10.46
N LEU A 368 10.79 3.35 10.75
CA LEU A 368 11.98 3.54 11.55
C LEU A 368 12.96 4.48 10.85
N GLU A 369 13.16 4.30 9.55
CA GLU A 369 14.03 5.14 8.74
C GLU A 369 13.57 6.60 8.77
N LEU A 370 12.28 6.84 8.51
CA LEU A 370 11.73 8.20 8.49
C LEU A 370 11.76 8.83 9.89
N PHE A 371 11.37 8.10 10.93
CA PHE A 371 11.43 8.58 12.30
C PHE A 371 12.86 8.95 12.71
N SER A 372 13.83 8.08 12.41
CA SER A 372 15.24 8.27 12.77
C SER A 372 15.84 9.49 12.09
N TRP A 373 15.44 9.77 10.86
CA TRP A 373 15.87 10.99 10.17
C TRP A 373 15.41 12.26 10.88
N HIS A 374 14.19 12.24 11.43
CA HIS A 374 13.63 13.39 12.13
C HIS A 374 14.16 13.52 13.56
N ALA A 375 14.41 12.41 14.26
CA ALA A 375 14.96 12.38 15.62
C ALA A 375 16.48 12.60 15.67
N PHE A 376 17.24 11.95 14.79
CA PHE A 376 18.69 11.85 14.88
C PHE A 376 19.45 12.48 13.71
N LYS A 377 18.75 12.76 12.59
CA LYS A 377 19.37 13.14 11.29
C LYS A 377 20.20 12.02 10.67
N GLU A 378 19.86 10.78 11.01
CA GLU A 378 20.48 9.57 10.49
C GLU A 378 19.41 8.58 10.02
N ASP A 379 19.83 7.56 9.30
CA ASP A 379 18.94 6.58 8.66
C ASP A 379 18.43 5.55 9.66
N HIS A 380 19.13 5.40 10.78
CA HIS A 380 18.84 4.47 11.85
C HIS A 380 19.04 5.19 13.19
N PRO A 381 18.35 4.75 14.26
CA PRO A 381 18.57 5.31 15.58
C PRO A 381 19.90 4.80 16.16
N PRO A 382 20.54 5.56 17.07
CA PRO A 382 21.62 5.05 17.91
C PRO A 382 21.18 3.78 18.67
N GLU A 383 22.11 2.85 18.94
CA GLU A 383 21.81 1.55 19.57
C GLU A 383 21.03 1.67 20.89
N ASP A 384 21.34 2.68 21.70
CA ASP A 384 20.69 2.96 22.98
C ASP A 384 19.26 3.54 22.85
N HIS A 385 18.85 3.97 21.65
CA HIS A 385 17.54 4.52 21.34
C HIS A 385 16.69 3.62 20.43
N LEU A 386 17.23 2.50 19.95
CA LEU A 386 16.58 1.61 18.98
C LEU A 386 15.24 1.06 19.48
N ASP A 387 15.21 0.48 20.68
CA ASP A 387 14.00 -0.10 21.27
C ASP A 387 12.88 0.95 21.46
N LEU A 388 13.24 2.16 21.86
CA LEU A 388 12.29 3.26 22.04
C LEU A 388 11.78 3.79 20.69
N SER A 389 12.67 3.85 19.69
CA SER A 389 12.34 4.27 18.32
C SER A 389 11.39 3.29 17.63
N LEU A 390 11.61 1.98 17.79
CA LEU A 390 10.70 0.92 17.31
C LEU A 390 9.33 1.02 17.97
N GLN A 391 9.28 1.23 19.29
CA GLN A 391 8.01 1.42 20.01
C GLN A 391 7.23 2.65 19.52
N ILE A 392 7.94 3.74 19.17
CA ILE A 392 7.34 4.94 18.60
C ILE A 392 6.87 4.71 17.16
N GLY A 393 7.63 3.95 16.36
CA GLY A 393 7.24 3.51 15.02
C GLY A 393 5.93 2.71 15.03
N HIS A 394 5.83 1.71 15.92
CA HIS A 394 4.60 0.94 16.14
C HIS A 394 3.44 1.82 16.61
N TYR A 395 3.71 2.77 17.50
CA TYR A 395 2.70 3.72 17.97
C TYR A 395 2.16 4.58 16.82
N ALA A 396 3.03 5.11 15.96
CA ALA A 396 2.66 5.93 14.81
C ALA A 396 1.89 5.16 13.73
N GLY A 397 2.04 3.83 13.66
CA GLY A 397 1.29 2.94 12.77
C GLY A 397 1.51 3.24 11.29
N GLY A 398 2.74 3.57 10.90
CA GLY A 398 3.10 3.80 9.50
C GLY A 398 2.67 5.15 8.92
N LEU A 399 2.21 6.11 9.71
CA LEU A 399 1.81 7.43 9.20
C LEU A 399 3.02 8.36 9.04
N PRO A 400 3.40 8.77 7.81
CA PRO A 400 4.60 9.59 7.59
C PRO A 400 4.62 10.89 8.42
N LEU A 401 3.50 11.62 8.47
CA LEU A 401 3.42 12.87 9.21
C LEU A 401 3.51 12.66 10.74
N ALA A 402 3.00 11.54 11.25
CA ALA A 402 3.10 11.24 12.67
C ALA A 402 4.55 10.93 13.05
N LEU A 403 5.26 10.17 12.21
CA LEU A 403 6.67 9.82 12.39
C LEU A 403 7.58 11.04 12.32
N GLU A 404 7.35 11.95 11.35
CA GLU A 404 8.10 13.21 11.24
C GLU A 404 7.94 14.08 12.49
N VAL A 405 6.71 14.21 13.00
CA VAL A 405 6.46 15.04 14.19
C VAL A 405 7.00 14.38 15.45
N LEU A 406 6.81 13.08 15.63
CA LEU A 406 7.34 12.35 16.78
C LEU A 406 8.87 12.36 16.77
N GLY A 407 9.49 12.12 15.62
CA GLY A 407 10.94 12.19 15.48
C GLY A 407 11.45 13.59 15.85
N SER A 408 10.81 14.63 15.32
CA SER A 408 11.18 16.02 15.64
C SER A 408 10.96 16.37 17.11
N TYR A 409 9.92 15.83 17.76
CA TYR A 409 9.62 16.03 19.17
C TYR A 409 10.69 15.43 20.08
N PHE A 410 11.25 14.29 19.68
CA PHE A 410 12.25 13.56 20.45
C PHE A 410 13.69 13.95 20.14
N ARG A 411 13.88 14.86 19.18
CA ARG A 411 15.19 15.32 18.74
C ARG A 411 15.95 16.01 19.86
N GLY A 412 17.09 15.42 20.26
CA GLY A 412 17.98 15.97 21.28
C GLY A 412 17.50 15.81 22.73
N GLU A 413 16.42 15.06 22.96
CA GLU A 413 15.92 14.72 24.28
C GLU A 413 16.65 13.48 24.84
N SER A 414 16.74 13.35 26.17
CA SER A 414 17.41 12.22 26.83
C SER A 414 16.52 10.98 26.95
N ILE A 415 17.13 9.78 27.03
CA ILE A 415 16.43 8.49 27.19
C ILE A 415 15.33 8.52 28.27
N PRO A 416 15.55 9.04 29.50
CA PRO A 416 14.51 9.09 30.53
C PRO A 416 13.30 9.97 30.14
N GLN A 417 13.52 11.01 29.33
CA GLN A 417 12.44 11.86 28.81
C GLN A 417 11.66 11.14 27.71
N TRP A 418 12.32 10.34 26.87
CA TRP A 418 11.67 9.46 25.91
C TRP A 418 10.78 8.42 26.62
N GLU A 419 11.33 7.72 27.61
CA GLU A 419 10.59 6.74 28.41
C GLU A 419 9.38 7.37 29.12
N SER A 420 9.55 8.56 29.70
CA SER A 420 8.47 9.33 30.34
C SER A 420 7.37 9.75 29.35
N ALA A 421 7.74 10.18 28.14
CA ALA A 421 6.79 10.55 27.10
C ALA A 421 6.05 9.32 26.54
N ILE A 422 6.76 8.22 26.27
CA ILE A 422 6.19 6.95 25.82
C ILE A 422 5.26 6.38 26.89
N ALA A 423 5.62 6.48 28.18
CA ALA A 423 4.75 6.08 29.28
C ALA A 423 3.47 6.93 29.37
N LYS A 424 3.52 8.22 28.99
CA LYS A 424 2.32 9.07 28.86
C LYS A 424 1.46 8.65 27.66
N PHE A 425 2.07 8.28 26.54
CA PHE A 425 1.35 7.76 25.37
C PHE A 425 0.69 6.40 25.65
N ARG A 426 1.31 5.55 26.49
CA ARG A 426 0.79 4.24 26.92
C ARG A 426 -0.32 4.30 27.97
N LYS A 427 -0.46 5.39 28.73
CA LYS A 427 -1.49 5.56 29.78
C LYS A 427 -2.87 5.97 29.26
N ASN A 428 -3.02 6.26 27.96
CA ASN A 428 -4.30 6.53 27.29
C ASN A 428 -4.49 5.50 26.15
N PRO A 429 -5.19 4.37 26.38
CA PRO A 429 -5.24 3.29 25.40
C PRO A 429 -6.37 3.38 24.35
N ASP A 430 -7.34 4.30 24.46
CA ASP A 430 -8.55 4.30 23.60
C ASP A 430 -8.48 5.21 22.35
N ASP A 431 -7.30 5.46 21.82
CA ASP A 431 -7.13 6.34 20.66
C ASP A 431 -6.89 5.55 19.35
N ASP A 432 -7.98 5.03 18.80
CA ASP A 432 -8.05 4.53 17.42
C ASP A 432 -7.81 5.69 16.44
N VAL A 433 -6.63 5.73 15.82
CA VAL A 433 -6.17 6.68 14.76
C VAL A 433 -6.19 8.19 15.12
N HIS A 434 -7.11 8.65 15.97
CA HIS A 434 -7.35 10.03 16.36
C HIS A 434 -6.37 10.53 17.44
N GLY A 435 -5.90 9.70 18.37
CA GLY A 435 -4.82 10.10 19.29
C GLY A 435 -3.42 10.11 18.69
N LYS A 436 -3.19 9.25 17.69
CA LYS A 436 -1.95 9.27 16.88
C LYS A 436 -1.78 10.61 16.16
N LEU A 437 -2.90 11.23 15.77
CA LEU A 437 -2.99 12.60 15.26
C LEU A 437 -2.91 13.65 16.38
N ASN A 438 -3.44 13.40 17.59
CA ASN A 438 -3.55 14.39 18.67
C ASN A 438 -2.19 14.78 19.31
N ILE A 439 -1.19 13.88 19.34
CA ILE A 439 0.18 14.24 19.78
C ILE A 439 0.93 14.99 18.67
N SER A 440 0.76 14.57 17.42
CA SER A 440 1.33 15.25 16.24
C SER A 440 0.72 16.66 16.02
N LEU A 441 -0.54 16.85 16.41
CA LEU A 441 -1.31 18.10 16.22
C LEU A 441 -1.37 19.00 17.46
N LYS A 442 -0.83 18.58 18.63
CA LYS A 442 -0.74 19.46 19.80
C LYS A 442 0.38 20.51 19.72
N MET A 443 1.30 20.39 18.77
CA MET A 443 2.42 21.35 18.58
C MET A 443 2.38 22.14 17.27
N SER A 444 1.39 21.91 16.39
CA SER A 444 1.17 22.70 15.17
C SER A 444 -0.28 23.18 15.11
N PHE A 445 -0.52 24.35 15.68
CA PHE A 445 -1.85 24.88 16.01
C PHE A 445 -2.73 25.29 14.81
N ASP A 446 -2.36 25.01 13.55
CA ASP A 446 -3.11 25.51 12.38
C ASP A 446 -3.67 24.46 11.40
N SER A 447 -3.36 23.16 11.48
CA SER A 447 -3.62 22.25 10.33
C SER A 447 -4.60 21.07 10.52
N LEU A 448 -5.31 20.94 11.65
CA LEU A 448 -6.35 19.90 11.80
C LEU A 448 -7.40 20.00 10.66
N SER A 449 -7.91 18.84 10.19
CA SER A 449 -9.12 18.83 9.35
C SER A 449 -10.27 19.50 10.12
N GLU A 450 -11.13 20.29 9.48
CA GLU A 450 -12.20 20.99 10.23
C GLU A 450 -13.07 20.01 11.03
N GLN A 451 -13.28 18.78 10.56
CA GLN A 451 -14.09 17.79 11.27
C GLN A 451 -13.39 17.26 12.53
N LEU A 452 -12.07 17.06 12.52
CA LEU A 452 -11.29 16.67 13.71
C LEU A 452 -10.99 17.86 14.64
N LYS A 453 -10.77 19.08 14.10
CA LYS A 453 -10.85 20.33 14.90
C LYS A 453 -12.18 20.37 15.64
N LYS A 454 -13.30 20.20 14.91
CA LYS A 454 -14.65 20.23 15.47
C LYS A 454 -14.93 19.07 16.43
N LEU A 455 -14.31 17.91 16.27
CA LEU A 455 -14.49 16.78 17.18
C LEU A 455 -13.69 16.95 18.48
N ASP A 456 -12.40 17.28 18.41
CA ASP A 456 -11.56 17.45 19.61
C ASP A 456 -11.79 18.79 20.30
N MET A 457 -11.97 19.89 19.55
CA MET A 457 -12.53 21.12 20.12
C MET A 457 -13.95 20.87 20.59
N GLY A 458 -14.74 20.03 19.93
CA GLY A 458 -16.08 19.68 20.41
C GLY A 458 -16.04 18.96 21.75
N ARG A 459 -15.16 17.98 21.92
CA ARG A 459 -14.93 17.26 23.18
C ARG A 459 -14.39 18.19 24.26
N GLU A 460 -13.44 19.06 23.92
CA GLU A 460 -12.86 20.02 24.86
C GLU A 460 -13.83 21.14 25.22
N ILE A 461 -14.58 21.72 24.27
CA ILE A 461 -15.67 22.67 24.51
C ILE A 461 -16.66 22.06 25.49
N VAL A 462 -17.05 20.81 25.26
CA VAL A 462 -17.96 20.08 26.16
C VAL A 462 -17.32 19.82 27.53
N ARG A 463 -16.01 19.55 27.60
CA ARG A 463 -15.28 19.42 28.87
C ARG A 463 -15.22 20.75 29.63
N GLN A 464 -15.06 21.88 28.91
CA GLN A 464 -15.03 23.24 29.47
C GLN A 464 -16.41 23.72 29.94
N GLU A 465 -17.51 23.10 29.51
CA GLU A 465 -18.85 23.39 30.08
C GLU A 465 -18.88 23.12 31.59
N SER A 466 -18.09 22.15 32.08
CA SER A 466 -17.92 21.87 33.51
C SER A 466 -16.68 21.01 33.74
N LEU A 467 -15.61 21.63 34.25
CA LEU A 467 -14.33 20.95 34.46
C LEU A 467 -14.39 19.87 35.55
N GLU A 468 -15.14 20.11 36.62
CA GLU A 468 -15.19 19.26 37.82
C GLU A 468 -16.39 18.31 37.87
N ASP A 469 -17.51 18.67 37.24
CA ASP A 469 -18.76 17.90 37.32
C ASP A 469 -19.18 17.45 35.92
N PRO A 470 -18.91 16.19 35.52
CA PRO A 470 -19.28 15.70 34.21
C PRO A 470 -20.79 15.70 33.98
N GLY A 471 -21.62 15.62 35.02
CA GLY A 471 -23.08 15.58 34.93
C GLY A 471 -23.71 16.86 34.35
N LYS A 472 -22.96 17.97 34.31
CA LYS A 472 -23.36 19.27 33.72
C LYS A 472 -22.90 19.48 32.28
N ARG A 473 -22.18 18.51 31.69
CA ARG A 473 -21.68 18.59 30.31
C ARG A 473 -22.75 18.13 29.32
N SER A 474 -22.73 18.70 28.13
CA SER A 474 -23.73 18.44 27.10
C SER A 474 -23.52 17.10 26.40
N ARG A 475 -22.31 16.53 26.45
CA ARG A 475 -22.02 15.19 25.93
C ARG A 475 -21.05 14.44 26.83
N LEU A 476 -21.31 13.15 27.02
CA LEU A 476 -20.49 12.26 27.83
C LEU A 476 -19.94 11.14 26.94
N TRP A 477 -18.62 11.04 26.88
CA TRP A 477 -17.88 10.18 25.94
C TRP A 477 -16.78 9.35 26.62
N TYR A 478 -16.18 9.87 27.69
CA TYR A 478 -15.15 9.16 28.43
C TYR A 478 -15.82 8.13 29.34
N PRO A 479 -15.45 6.84 29.27
CA PRO A 479 -16.10 5.78 30.05
C PRO A 479 -16.14 6.08 31.55
N ASN A 480 -15.07 6.64 32.10
CA ASN A 480 -14.98 7.00 33.53
C ASN A 480 -15.97 8.11 33.93
N ASP A 481 -16.05 9.20 33.15
CA ASP A 481 -16.99 10.29 33.38
C ASP A 481 -18.44 9.81 33.29
N VAL A 482 -18.70 8.96 32.30
CA VAL A 482 -20.03 8.38 32.07
C VAL A 482 -20.41 7.48 33.25
N LEU A 483 -19.50 6.60 33.70
CA LEU A 483 -19.72 5.74 34.86
C LEU A 483 -19.90 6.52 36.15
N GLU A 484 -19.14 7.60 36.37
CA GLU A 484 -19.31 8.47 37.53
C GLU A 484 -20.72 9.06 37.56
N VAL A 485 -21.16 9.66 36.45
CA VAL A 485 -22.49 10.27 36.32
C VAL A 485 -23.60 9.23 36.50
N LEU A 486 -23.43 8.06 35.91
CA LEU A 486 -24.41 6.98 35.91
C LEU A 486 -24.49 6.22 37.24
N ARG A 487 -23.38 6.02 37.96
CA ARG A 487 -23.35 5.35 39.26
C ARG A 487 -23.80 6.29 40.39
N ASN A 488 -23.36 7.55 40.36
CA ASN A 488 -23.66 8.51 41.40
C ASN A 488 -25.00 9.23 41.19
N GLY A 489 -25.64 9.04 40.04
CA GLY A 489 -26.93 9.66 39.73
C GLY A 489 -26.86 11.19 39.61
N THR A 490 -25.71 11.72 39.19
CA THR A 490 -25.44 13.16 39.09
C THR A 490 -25.82 13.75 37.73
N GLY A 491 -26.43 12.96 36.86
CA GLY A 491 -26.94 13.40 35.55
C GLY A 491 -27.88 14.60 35.65
N THR A 492 -27.74 15.55 34.74
CA THR A 492 -28.61 16.74 34.67
C THR A 492 -29.21 16.91 33.28
N GLU A 493 -30.12 17.88 33.15
CA GLU A 493 -30.76 18.24 31.88
C GLU A 493 -29.80 18.84 30.85
N ALA A 494 -28.56 19.14 31.24
CA ALA A 494 -27.50 19.58 30.35
C ALA A 494 -27.07 18.45 29.40
N VAL A 495 -27.06 17.19 29.86
CA VAL A 495 -26.62 16.02 29.09
C VAL A 495 -27.56 15.78 27.91
N LYS A 496 -27.02 15.96 26.70
CA LYS A 496 -27.71 15.79 25.41
C LYS A 496 -27.28 14.53 24.66
N GLY A 497 -26.08 14.02 24.92
CA GLY A 497 -25.56 12.79 24.30
C GLY A 497 -24.71 11.97 25.28
N LEU A 498 -24.84 10.65 25.25
CA LEU A 498 -24.10 9.74 26.13
C LEU A 498 -23.61 8.51 25.36
N ILE A 499 -22.34 8.16 25.53
CA ILE A 499 -21.71 6.97 24.94
C ILE A 499 -21.02 6.17 26.05
N LEU A 500 -21.36 4.89 26.17
CA LEU A 500 -20.71 3.95 27.08
C LEU A 500 -20.51 2.61 26.39
N ASN A 501 -19.28 2.10 26.42
CA ASN A 501 -18.96 0.75 26.00
C ASN A 501 -18.39 -0.01 27.19
N ALA A 502 -19.01 -1.13 27.54
CA ALA A 502 -18.60 -1.93 28.70
C ALA A 502 -17.24 -2.60 28.50
N ILE A 503 -16.80 -2.80 27.24
CA ILE A 503 -15.49 -3.39 26.91
C ILE A 503 -14.35 -2.45 27.34
N ASP A 504 -14.49 -1.15 27.07
CA ASP A 504 -13.50 -0.11 27.39
C ASP A 504 -13.28 0.04 28.91
N VAL A 505 -14.28 -0.37 29.70
CA VAL A 505 -14.21 -0.39 31.17
C VAL A 505 -13.36 -1.55 31.68
N GLN A 506 -13.34 -2.70 30.99
CA GLN A 506 -12.61 -3.89 31.44
C GLN A 506 -11.12 -3.85 31.15
N VAL A 507 -10.73 -3.28 30.01
CA VAL A 507 -9.31 -3.16 29.61
C VAL A 507 -8.52 -2.28 30.60
N ASN A 508 -9.20 -1.39 31.34
CA ASN A 508 -8.61 -0.45 32.30
C ASN A 508 -8.50 -0.96 33.75
N ALA A 509 -9.02 -2.15 34.09
CA ALA A 509 -9.01 -2.66 35.48
C ALA A 509 -7.69 -3.37 35.85
N LYS A 510 -6.63 -2.60 36.16
CA LYS A 510 -5.31 -3.11 36.57
C LYS A 510 -5.00 -3.27 38.09
N PRO A 511 -5.93 -3.14 39.07
CA PRO A 511 -5.57 -3.55 40.43
C PRO A 511 -6.69 -4.30 41.19
N PHE A 512 -6.65 -5.64 41.18
CA PHE A 512 -7.33 -6.47 42.19
C PHE A 512 -6.47 -7.69 42.56
N GLU A 513 -5.25 -7.44 43.04
CA GLU A 513 -4.36 -8.46 43.62
C GLU A 513 -4.61 -8.74 45.11
N LYS A 514 -5.62 -8.13 45.74
CA LYS A 514 -5.90 -8.34 47.17
C LYS A 514 -7.39 -8.31 47.46
N MET A 515 -8.06 -9.45 47.34
CA MET A 515 -9.22 -9.80 48.17
C MET A 515 -9.51 -11.31 48.04
N ASP A 516 -8.99 -12.08 48.99
CA ASP A 516 -9.38 -13.47 49.17
C ASP A 516 -10.83 -13.55 49.69
N LYS A 517 -11.60 -14.43 49.05
CA LYS A 517 -12.97 -14.87 49.40
C LYS A 517 -14.11 -13.94 48.97
N LEU A 518 -14.53 -14.06 47.70
CA LEU A 518 -15.94 -14.26 47.31
C LEU A 518 -16.09 -14.52 45.80
N TRP A 519 -16.37 -15.80 45.51
CA TRP A 519 -17.16 -16.34 44.39
C TRP A 519 -16.58 -16.48 42.96
N TYR A 520 -16.52 -17.76 42.57
CA TYR A 520 -16.64 -18.37 41.24
C TYR A 520 -17.38 -17.54 40.18
N CYS A 521 -16.72 -17.24 39.06
CA CYS A 521 -17.15 -17.45 37.66
C CYS A 521 -16.27 -16.62 36.69
N VAL A 522 -15.21 -17.23 36.16
CA VAL A 522 -14.57 -16.75 34.93
C VAL A 522 -15.41 -17.28 33.76
N HIS A 523 -15.94 -16.40 32.90
CA HIS A 523 -16.37 -16.72 31.55
C HIS A 523 -15.64 -15.78 30.61
N VAL A 524 -14.75 -16.38 29.81
CA VAL A 524 -13.98 -15.75 28.73
C VAL A 524 -14.92 -15.53 27.54
N LEU A 525 -14.71 -14.44 26.81
CA LEU A 525 -15.21 -14.26 25.44
C LEU A 525 -14.67 -15.42 24.57
N GLU A 526 -15.38 -16.53 24.45
CA GLU A 526 -15.05 -17.53 23.44
C GLU A 526 -15.52 -16.98 22.08
N VAL A 527 -14.57 -16.41 21.32
CA VAL A 527 -14.73 -16.28 19.87
C VAL A 527 -14.60 -17.69 19.31
N ARG A 528 -15.74 -18.37 19.10
CA ARG A 528 -15.74 -19.60 18.29
C ARG A 528 -15.85 -19.21 16.83
N ARG A 529 -14.82 -19.54 16.06
CA ARG A 529 -14.97 -19.74 14.61
C ARG A 529 -15.60 -21.11 14.43
N ASP A 530 -16.86 -21.15 14.01
CA ASP A 530 -17.37 -22.35 13.36
C ASP A 530 -16.66 -22.53 12.01
N GLY A 531 -16.60 -23.76 11.51
CA GLY A 531 -15.76 -24.21 10.38
C GLY A 531 -16.02 -23.56 9.01
N MET A 532 -16.70 -22.41 8.97
CA MET A 532 -16.93 -21.56 7.81
C MET A 532 -16.43 -20.11 8.00
N GLY A 533 -15.75 -19.78 9.11
CA GLY A 533 -15.06 -18.50 9.28
C GLY A 533 -15.91 -17.33 9.80
N THR A 534 -17.13 -17.57 10.29
CA THR A 534 -17.90 -16.56 11.02
C THR A 534 -17.47 -16.48 12.48
N GLU A 535 -17.21 -15.28 12.98
CA GLU A 535 -17.03 -15.03 14.41
C GLU A 535 -18.41 -15.07 15.09
N VAL A 536 -18.67 -16.13 15.85
CA VAL A 536 -19.85 -16.16 16.73
C VAL A 536 -19.42 -15.56 18.06
N VAL A 537 -19.85 -14.33 18.32
CA VAL A 537 -19.75 -13.70 19.64
C VAL A 537 -20.97 -14.13 20.46
N GLU A 538 -20.87 -15.24 21.19
CA GLU A 538 -21.85 -15.54 22.24
C GLU A 538 -21.48 -14.73 23.50
N GLY A 539 -21.98 -13.49 23.58
CA GLY A 539 -21.90 -12.70 24.79
C GLY A 539 -22.83 -13.28 25.87
N ARG A 540 -22.28 -13.97 26.88
CA ARG A 540 -22.96 -14.08 28.18
C ARG A 540 -22.49 -12.94 29.08
N LEU A 541 -23.47 -12.12 29.49
CA LEU A 541 -23.41 -10.98 30.41
C LEU A 541 -22.28 -11.06 31.44
N LEU A 542 -21.33 -10.15 31.33
CA LEU A 542 -20.51 -9.71 32.46
C LEU A 542 -21.44 -9.03 33.48
N LYS A 543 -21.44 -9.53 34.71
CA LYS A 543 -22.34 -9.09 35.78
C LYS A 543 -22.04 -7.68 36.32
N ASP A 544 -21.01 -6.98 35.85
CA ASP A 544 -20.34 -5.97 36.69
C ASP A 544 -20.37 -4.50 36.21
N VAL A 545 -21.11 -4.15 35.15
CA VAL A 545 -21.47 -2.73 34.87
C VAL A 545 -22.97 -2.54 35.03
N LEU A 546 -23.45 -2.75 36.26
CA LEU A 546 -24.83 -2.51 36.65
C LEU A 546 -25.02 -1.01 36.85
N VAL A 547 -25.72 -0.37 35.91
CA VAL A 547 -26.02 1.07 35.97
C VAL A 547 -27.43 1.28 36.49
N ASN A 548 -27.61 2.29 37.35
CA ASN A 548 -28.91 2.65 37.86
C ASN A 548 -29.64 3.59 36.88
N ALA A 549 -30.80 3.17 36.38
CA ALA A 549 -31.60 3.99 35.46
C ALA A 549 -32.09 5.31 36.07
N LYS A 550 -32.10 5.46 37.40
CA LYS A 550 -32.38 6.75 38.07
C LYS A 550 -31.47 7.88 37.60
N ALA A 551 -30.25 7.58 37.14
CA ALA A 551 -29.35 8.60 36.61
C ALA A 551 -29.92 9.31 35.36
N PHE A 552 -30.81 8.65 34.60
CA PHE A 552 -31.44 9.24 33.41
C PHE A 552 -32.64 10.14 33.75
N GLU A 553 -33.20 10.05 34.96
CA GLU A 553 -34.44 10.76 35.36
C GLU A 553 -34.36 12.28 35.14
N LYS A 554 -33.17 12.86 35.32
CA LYS A 554 -32.91 14.29 35.12
C LYS A 554 -32.36 14.63 33.74
N MET A 555 -31.94 13.65 32.93
CA MET A 555 -31.34 13.84 31.60
C MET A 555 -32.39 13.96 30.47
N ASN A 556 -33.45 14.73 30.68
CA ASN A 556 -34.64 14.75 29.83
C ASN A 556 -34.44 15.41 28.44
N ASN A 557 -33.26 16.00 28.17
CA ASN A 557 -32.90 16.62 26.89
C ASN A 557 -32.00 15.75 26.00
N MET A 558 -31.72 14.51 26.41
CA MET A 558 -30.87 13.60 25.67
C MET A 558 -31.50 13.20 24.33
N TRP A 559 -30.73 13.32 23.24
CA TRP A 559 -31.13 12.96 21.88
C TRP A 559 -30.24 11.87 21.25
N LEU A 560 -29.06 11.60 21.82
CA LEU A 560 -28.14 10.53 21.42
C LEU A 560 -27.84 9.63 22.63
N LEU A 561 -28.04 8.32 22.49
CA LEU A 561 -27.66 7.33 23.48
C LEU A 561 -26.97 6.15 22.81
N HIS A 562 -25.75 5.84 23.24
CA HIS A 562 -24.96 4.70 22.77
C HIS A 562 -24.52 3.85 23.97
N LEU A 563 -24.94 2.59 24.01
CA LEU A 563 -24.68 1.65 25.08
C LEU A 563 -24.22 0.29 24.52
N ASP A 564 -22.93 -0.01 24.57
CA ASP A 564 -22.41 -1.30 24.09
C ASP A 564 -22.19 -2.25 25.26
N TYR A 565 -22.96 -3.35 25.28
CA TYR A 565 -22.94 -4.41 26.29
C TYR A 565 -23.23 -3.92 27.73
N VAL A 566 -24.02 -2.85 27.88
CA VAL A 566 -24.43 -2.28 29.17
C VAL A 566 -25.78 -2.85 29.62
N HIS A 567 -25.86 -3.30 30.88
CA HIS A 567 -27.08 -3.86 31.46
C HIS A 567 -27.82 -2.85 32.36
N LEU A 568 -29.06 -2.53 31.98
CA LEU A 568 -30.00 -1.73 32.76
C LEU A 568 -31.10 -2.65 33.33
N PRO A 569 -31.11 -2.93 34.65
CA PRO A 569 -32.01 -3.93 35.23
C PRO A 569 -33.49 -3.51 35.23
N ALA A 570 -33.79 -2.21 35.32
CA ALA A 570 -35.14 -1.64 35.29
C ALA A 570 -35.06 -0.13 34.97
N GLY A 571 -36.21 0.54 34.79
CA GLY A 571 -36.30 2.00 34.67
C GLY A 571 -36.12 2.56 33.25
N TYR A 572 -36.45 1.78 32.22
CA TYR A 572 -36.39 2.20 30.82
C TYR A 572 -37.26 3.42 30.51
N GLU A 573 -38.36 3.61 31.25
CA GLU A 573 -39.26 4.76 31.17
C GLU A 573 -38.60 6.10 31.59
N LEU A 574 -37.48 6.04 32.31
CA LEU A 574 -36.71 7.20 32.75
C LEU A 574 -35.77 7.72 31.65
N ILE A 575 -35.60 6.97 30.57
CA ILE A 575 -34.77 7.39 29.43
C ILE A 575 -35.53 8.44 28.60
N SER A 576 -34.80 9.48 28.19
CA SER A 576 -35.35 10.65 27.48
C SER A 576 -36.27 10.31 26.30
N ARG A 577 -37.48 10.89 26.30
CA ARG A 577 -38.43 10.82 25.17
C ARG A 577 -38.02 11.66 23.95
N ARG A 578 -36.89 12.38 24.03
CA ARG A 578 -36.35 13.23 22.95
C ARG A 578 -35.27 12.53 22.12
N LEU A 579 -35.02 11.25 22.35
CA LEU A 579 -34.04 10.45 21.59
C LEU A 579 -34.33 10.46 20.08
N LEU A 580 -33.28 10.77 19.31
CA LEU A 580 -33.23 10.68 17.86
C LEU A 580 -32.35 9.51 17.41
N TRP A 581 -31.29 9.19 18.16
CA TRP A 581 -30.38 8.10 17.86
C TRP A 581 -30.19 7.21 19.08
N LEU A 582 -30.47 5.92 18.93
CA LEU A 582 -30.21 4.90 19.93
C LEU A 582 -29.34 3.80 19.34
N SER A 583 -28.15 3.61 19.91
CA SER A 583 -27.31 2.45 19.69
C SER A 583 -27.23 1.67 20.98
N TRP A 584 -27.62 0.40 20.97
CA TRP A 584 -27.56 -0.46 22.13
C TRP A 584 -27.14 -1.87 21.73
N LYS A 585 -25.84 -2.06 21.50
CA LYS A 585 -25.32 -3.37 21.12
C LYS A 585 -25.35 -4.33 22.31
N GLY A 586 -25.72 -5.57 22.05
CA GLY A 586 -25.88 -6.55 23.12
C GLY A 586 -27.04 -6.22 24.06
N PHE A 587 -28.14 -5.66 23.54
CA PHE A 587 -29.33 -5.35 24.33
C PHE A 587 -29.80 -6.62 25.08
N PRO A 588 -30.01 -6.53 26.41
CA PRO A 588 -30.07 -7.72 27.25
C PRO A 588 -31.45 -8.40 27.30
N LEU A 589 -32.53 -7.69 26.94
CA LEU A 589 -33.89 -8.24 27.00
C LEU A 589 -34.25 -8.96 25.70
N ASP A 590 -35.22 -9.87 25.80
CA ASP A 590 -35.74 -10.61 24.66
C ASP A 590 -36.71 -9.78 23.78
N CYS A 591 -37.18 -8.64 24.28
CA CYS A 591 -38.00 -7.65 23.59
C CYS A 591 -37.81 -6.26 24.20
N ILE A 592 -37.91 -5.20 23.38
CA ILE A 592 -37.92 -3.82 23.90
C ILE A 592 -39.18 -3.60 24.74
N PRO A 593 -39.06 -3.06 25.98
CA PRO A 593 -40.19 -2.76 26.84
C PRO A 593 -41.19 -1.77 26.23
N TRP A 594 -42.49 -1.98 26.46
CA TRP A 594 -43.55 -1.10 25.93
C TRP A 594 -43.54 0.31 26.52
N ASN A 595 -42.93 0.48 27.70
CA ASN A 595 -42.80 1.77 28.39
C ASN A 595 -41.59 2.59 27.90
N PHE A 596 -40.80 2.06 26.96
CA PHE A 596 -39.68 2.77 26.35
C PHE A 596 -40.15 3.63 25.16
N SER A 597 -39.96 4.94 25.25
CA SER A 597 -40.47 5.90 24.27
C SER A 597 -39.54 6.03 23.06
N MET A 598 -39.99 5.58 21.88
CA MET A 598 -39.20 5.55 20.64
C MET A 598 -39.74 6.46 19.51
N GLU A 599 -40.83 7.20 19.73
CA GLU A 599 -41.58 7.95 18.70
C GLU A 599 -40.76 8.95 17.87
N LYS A 600 -39.64 9.47 18.41
CA LYS A 600 -38.79 10.46 17.72
C LYS A 600 -37.55 9.87 17.06
N LEU A 601 -37.31 8.56 17.21
CA LEU A 601 -36.09 7.92 16.72
C LEU A 601 -35.99 8.01 15.19
N VAL A 602 -34.78 8.33 14.74
CA VAL A 602 -34.34 8.32 13.34
C VAL A 602 -33.44 7.11 13.09
N ALA A 603 -32.64 6.69 14.07
CA ALA A 603 -31.78 5.53 13.98
C ALA A 603 -31.91 4.64 15.23
N LEU A 604 -31.99 3.33 15.00
CA LEU A 604 -32.04 2.30 16.03
C LEU A 604 -31.05 1.18 15.68
N ASP A 605 -30.00 1.05 16.47
CA ASP A 605 -28.99 0.00 16.35
C ASP A 605 -29.08 -0.93 17.57
N LEU A 606 -29.39 -2.20 17.33
CA LEU A 606 -29.51 -3.24 18.35
C LEU A 606 -28.69 -4.47 17.95
N ARG A 607 -27.55 -4.28 17.28
CA ARG A 607 -26.72 -5.41 16.83
C ARG A 607 -26.25 -6.29 18.00
N TYR A 608 -26.02 -7.57 17.74
CA TYR A 608 -25.57 -8.58 18.71
C TYR A 608 -26.54 -8.79 19.91
N SER A 609 -27.79 -8.35 19.79
CA SER A 609 -28.75 -8.42 20.90
C SER A 609 -29.42 -9.77 21.03
N SER A 610 -29.85 -10.11 22.24
CA SER A 610 -30.55 -11.37 22.56
C SER A 610 -32.05 -11.33 22.25
N LEU A 611 -32.48 -10.43 21.35
CA LEU A 611 -33.88 -10.21 21.00
C LEU A 611 -34.49 -11.45 20.35
N LYS A 612 -35.63 -11.90 20.87
CA LYS A 612 -36.51 -12.88 20.21
C LYS A 612 -37.53 -12.19 19.31
N LYS A 613 -37.94 -10.98 19.73
CA LYS A 613 -38.86 -10.07 19.03
C LYS A 613 -38.40 -8.63 19.29
N VAL A 614 -38.51 -7.74 18.30
CA VAL A 614 -38.00 -6.36 18.47
C VAL A 614 -38.90 -5.54 19.43
N TRP A 615 -40.21 -5.45 19.15
CA TRP A 615 -41.19 -4.82 20.04
C TRP A 615 -42.57 -5.47 19.94
N ASN A 616 -43.42 -5.24 20.95
CA ASN A 616 -44.81 -5.69 20.98
C ASN A 616 -45.79 -4.60 20.52
N GLY A 617 -46.79 -4.99 19.73
CA GLY A 617 -47.83 -4.09 19.24
C GLY A 617 -47.41 -3.22 18.06
N ASN A 618 -48.27 -2.26 17.70
CA ASN A 618 -48.07 -1.38 16.56
C ASN A 618 -47.50 -0.03 17.03
N MET A 619 -46.17 0.12 16.95
CA MET A 619 -45.48 1.35 17.33
C MET A 619 -45.47 2.35 16.17
N ASN A 620 -45.68 3.64 16.48
CA ASN A 620 -45.57 4.69 15.47
C ASN A 620 -44.12 5.21 15.44
N LEU A 621 -43.37 4.81 14.41
CA LEU A 621 -41.96 5.11 14.22
C LEU A 621 -41.74 5.70 12.82
N ASP A 622 -42.59 6.64 12.44
CA ASP A 622 -42.65 7.26 11.10
C ASP A 622 -41.38 8.03 10.71
N LYS A 623 -40.55 8.40 11.69
CA LYS A 623 -39.26 9.09 11.51
C LYS A 623 -38.07 8.15 11.36
N LEU A 624 -38.23 6.86 11.65
CA LEU A 624 -37.13 5.91 11.64
C LEU A 624 -36.63 5.67 10.20
N LYS A 625 -35.35 5.92 9.98
CA LYS A 625 -34.64 5.73 8.71
C LYS A 625 -33.71 4.51 8.73
N PHE A 626 -33.07 4.25 9.87
CA PHE A 626 -32.05 3.21 10.02
C PHE A 626 -32.47 2.21 11.10
N LEU A 627 -32.51 0.94 10.75
CA LEU A 627 -32.79 -0.15 11.69
C LEU A 627 -31.74 -1.26 11.54
N TYR A 628 -30.87 -1.38 12.53
CA TYR A 628 -29.78 -2.37 12.53
C TYR A 628 -30.03 -3.44 13.58
N LEU A 629 -30.17 -4.68 13.11
CA LEU A 629 -30.50 -5.87 13.90
C LEU A 629 -29.51 -7.02 13.61
N SER A 630 -28.36 -6.72 13.01
CA SER A 630 -27.34 -7.70 12.65
C SER A 630 -26.89 -8.54 13.86
N HIS A 631 -26.61 -9.82 13.64
CA HIS A 631 -26.21 -10.77 14.68
C HIS A 631 -27.21 -10.94 15.82
N CYS A 632 -28.48 -10.55 15.66
CA CYS A 632 -29.55 -10.95 16.57
C CYS A 632 -29.93 -12.43 16.35
N HIS A 633 -29.10 -13.35 16.82
CA HIS A 633 -29.21 -14.79 16.53
C HIS A 633 -30.51 -15.45 17.02
N TYR A 634 -31.20 -14.85 18.00
CA TYR A 634 -32.45 -15.37 18.57
C TYR A 634 -33.71 -14.76 17.93
N LEU A 635 -33.57 -13.76 17.05
CA LEU A 635 -34.69 -13.08 16.43
C LEU A 635 -35.44 -14.05 15.52
N THR A 636 -36.74 -14.24 15.78
CA THR A 636 -37.54 -15.24 15.04
C THR A 636 -38.36 -14.64 13.91
N ARG A 637 -38.79 -13.38 14.06
CA ARG A 637 -39.61 -12.61 13.11
C ARG A 637 -39.22 -11.13 13.16
N THR A 638 -39.35 -10.41 12.04
CA THR A 638 -39.19 -8.96 11.99
C THR A 638 -40.39 -8.23 12.63
N PRO A 639 -40.28 -6.91 12.94
CA PRO A 639 -41.42 -6.12 13.39
C PRO A 639 -42.43 -5.83 12.26
N ASP A 640 -43.60 -5.32 12.62
CA ASP A 640 -44.56 -4.71 11.68
C ASP A 640 -43.97 -3.41 11.11
N PHE A 641 -43.82 -3.35 9.78
CA PHE A 641 -43.29 -2.22 9.03
C PHE A 641 -44.37 -1.25 8.54
N SER A 642 -45.65 -1.50 8.84
CA SER A 642 -46.79 -0.74 8.32
C SER A 642 -46.74 0.76 8.67
N ARG A 643 -45.98 1.15 9.71
CA ARG A 643 -45.80 2.54 10.17
C ARG A 643 -44.36 3.05 10.04
N LEU A 644 -43.50 2.34 9.29
CA LEU A 644 -42.08 2.66 9.10
C LEU A 644 -41.79 3.29 7.72
N TYR A 645 -42.63 4.23 7.26
CA TYR A 645 -42.57 4.75 5.88
C TYR A 645 -41.26 5.47 5.50
N SER A 646 -40.48 5.92 6.50
CA SER A 646 -39.22 6.61 6.27
C SER A 646 -38.00 5.69 6.25
N LEU A 647 -38.17 4.37 6.42
CA LEU A 647 -37.05 3.44 6.51
C LEU A 647 -36.27 3.41 5.18
N GLU A 648 -34.97 3.67 5.27
CA GLU A 648 -34.01 3.73 4.16
C GLU A 648 -33.07 2.52 4.20
N GLU A 649 -32.73 2.00 5.39
CA GLU A 649 -31.81 0.88 5.54
C GLU A 649 -32.25 -0.08 6.65
N LEU A 650 -32.24 -1.38 6.31
CA LEU A 650 -32.57 -2.48 7.20
C LEU A 650 -31.49 -3.56 7.13
N LEU A 651 -30.77 -3.74 8.24
CA LEU A 651 -29.70 -4.75 8.35
C LEU A 651 -30.14 -5.87 9.29
N LEU A 652 -30.19 -7.09 8.77
CA LEU A 652 -30.60 -8.34 9.44
C LEU A 652 -29.55 -9.44 9.24
N ASN A 653 -28.34 -9.09 8.81
CA ASN A 653 -27.29 -10.07 8.54
C ASN A 653 -26.96 -10.89 9.80
N ASP A 654 -26.80 -12.19 9.63
CA ASP A 654 -26.50 -13.19 10.65
C ASP A 654 -27.60 -13.35 11.74
N CYS A 655 -28.85 -13.01 11.42
CA CYS A 655 -30.02 -13.39 12.22
C CYS A 655 -30.37 -14.88 12.02
N LYS A 656 -29.55 -15.78 12.58
CA LYS A 656 -29.62 -17.24 12.36
C LYS A 656 -30.98 -17.89 12.71
N SER A 657 -31.78 -17.30 13.60
CA SER A 657 -33.11 -17.84 13.96
C SER A 657 -34.29 -17.23 13.21
N LEU A 658 -34.06 -16.27 12.31
CA LEU A 658 -35.13 -15.58 11.59
C LEU A 658 -35.82 -16.56 10.65
N VAL A 659 -37.14 -16.73 10.81
CA VAL A 659 -37.93 -17.71 10.04
C VAL A 659 -38.71 -17.04 8.91
N GLU A 660 -39.26 -15.85 9.17
CA GLU A 660 -40.07 -15.08 8.24
C GLU A 660 -39.83 -13.57 8.44
N VAL A 661 -39.97 -12.83 7.34
CA VAL A 661 -40.05 -11.37 7.33
C VAL A 661 -41.52 -10.98 7.16
N ASP A 662 -41.95 -9.98 7.91
CA ASP A 662 -43.33 -9.51 7.92
C ASP A 662 -43.76 -8.95 6.54
N GLU A 663 -44.97 -9.32 6.10
CA GLU A 663 -45.53 -8.94 4.79
C GLU A 663 -45.68 -7.41 4.61
N SER A 664 -45.75 -6.66 5.71
CA SER A 664 -45.81 -5.20 5.70
C SER A 664 -44.55 -4.53 5.15
N ILE A 665 -43.44 -5.26 4.93
CA ILE A 665 -42.23 -4.70 4.31
C ILE A 665 -42.52 -4.07 2.94
N ARG A 666 -43.56 -4.54 2.25
CA ARG A 666 -44.06 -3.98 0.98
C ARG A 666 -44.42 -2.49 1.05
N CYS A 667 -44.64 -1.95 2.25
CA CYS A 667 -44.98 -0.55 2.50
C CYS A 667 -43.74 0.38 2.50
N LEU A 668 -42.53 -0.17 2.52
CA LEU A 668 -41.27 0.58 2.68
C LEU A 668 -40.78 1.17 1.35
N ASN A 669 -41.45 2.22 0.87
CA ASN A 669 -41.15 2.83 -0.43
C ASN A 669 -39.79 3.55 -0.51
N LYS A 670 -39.13 3.83 0.62
CA LYS A 670 -37.81 4.50 0.69
C LYS A 670 -36.66 3.55 0.97
N LEU A 671 -36.91 2.26 1.17
CA LEU A 671 -35.86 1.30 1.50
C LEU A 671 -34.88 1.16 0.34
N LEU A 672 -33.61 1.48 0.60
CA LEU A 672 -32.49 1.41 -0.32
C LEU A 672 -31.70 0.12 -0.14
N VAL A 673 -31.51 -0.30 1.11
CA VAL A 673 -30.67 -1.46 1.46
C VAL A 673 -31.44 -2.44 2.34
N LEU A 674 -31.42 -3.70 1.94
CA LEU A 674 -31.94 -4.83 2.70
C LEU A 674 -30.89 -5.93 2.75
N ASP A 675 -30.28 -6.13 3.91
CA ASP A 675 -29.28 -7.19 4.12
C ASP A 675 -29.85 -8.28 5.03
N MET A 676 -30.00 -9.49 4.50
CA MET A 676 -30.42 -10.69 5.22
C MET A 676 -29.40 -11.83 5.06
N LYS A 677 -28.13 -11.49 4.84
CA LYS A 677 -27.05 -12.47 4.73
C LYS A 677 -27.02 -13.40 5.94
N ASN A 678 -26.75 -14.69 5.75
CA ASN A 678 -26.65 -15.72 6.78
C ASN A 678 -27.91 -15.90 7.66
N CYS A 679 -29.09 -15.49 7.20
CA CYS A 679 -30.37 -15.86 7.84
C CYS A 679 -30.75 -17.32 7.53
N THR A 680 -30.04 -18.27 8.15
CA THR A 680 -30.08 -19.70 7.80
C THR A 680 -31.43 -20.41 8.04
N LYS A 681 -32.32 -19.87 8.90
CA LYS A 681 -33.67 -20.42 9.12
C LYS A 681 -34.77 -19.77 8.28
N LEU A 682 -34.45 -18.75 7.48
CA LEU A 682 -35.43 -17.99 6.69
C LEU A 682 -36.05 -18.91 5.63
N ARG A 683 -37.37 -19.07 5.67
CA ARG A 683 -38.07 -20.04 4.80
C ARG A 683 -38.71 -19.42 3.57
N LYS A 684 -39.20 -18.19 3.70
CA LYS A 684 -39.96 -17.48 2.67
C LYS A 684 -39.61 -16.00 2.67
N LEU A 685 -39.56 -15.42 1.48
CA LEU A 685 -39.59 -13.97 1.30
C LEU A 685 -41.04 -13.47 1.28
N PRO A 686 -41.28 -12.23 1.75
CA PRO A 686 -42.61 -11.63 1.77
C PRO A 686 -43.11 -11.38 0.35
N SER A 687 -44.39 -11.68 0.09
CA SER A 687 -45.02 -11.68 -1.24
C SER A 687 -44.90 -10.35 -2.01
N GLY A 688 -44.73 -9.23 -1.30
CA GLY A 688 -44.59 -7.89 -1.86
C GLY A 688 -43.16 -7.34 -1.93
N ILE A 689 -42.11 -8.17 -1.80
CA ILE A 689 -40.71 -7.67 -1.82
C ILE A 689 -40.36 -6.94 -3.13
N TRP A 690 -40.95 -7.35 -4.26
CA TRP A 690 -40.78 -6.71 -5.57
C TRP A 690 -41.45 -5.33 -5.65
N MET A 691 -42.31 -4.96 -4.70
CA MET A 691 -42.96 -3.64 -4.64
C MET A 691 -42.05 -2.55 -4.07
N LEU A 692 -40.85 -2.91 -3.60
CA LEU A 692 -39.86 -1.98 -3.05
C LEU A 692 -39.21 -1.14 -4.17
N LYS A 693 -39.85 -0.01 -4.52
CA LYS A 693 -39.47 0.85 -5.67
C LYS A 693 -38.09 1.48 -5.57
N SER A 694 -37.57 1.66 -4.35
CA SER A 694 -36.30 2.34 -4.11
C SER A 694 -35.14 1.39 -3.81
N LEU A 695 -35.38 0.08 -3.77
CA LEU A 695 -34.36 -0.89 -3.34
C LEU A 695 -33.20 -0.93 -4.34
N GLU A 696 -32.00 -0.67 -3.84
CA GLU A 696 -30.75 -0.60 -4.60
C GLU A 696 -29.89 -1.85 -4.37
N ARG A 697 -29.88 -2.35 -3.13
CA ARG A 697 -29.10 -3.52 -2.71
C ARG A 697 -29.93 -4.53 -1.93
N LEU A 698 -29.83 -5.79 -2.33
CA LEU A 698 -30.42 -6.94 -1.65
C LEU A 698 -29.39 -8.05 -1.46
N ASP A 699 -29.14 -8.46 -0.22
CA ASP A 699 -28.27 -9.60 0.11
C ASP A 699 -29.07 -10.70 0.81
N LEU A 700 -29.06 -11.88 0.20
CA LEU A 700 -29.72 -13.12 0.65
C LEU A 700 -28.72 -14.28 0.75
N SER A 701 -27.42 -13.98 0.73
CA SER A 701 -26.36 -14.99 0.77
C SER A 701 -26.42 -15.81 2.06
N GLY A 702 -26.22 -17.12 2.04
CA GLY A 702 -26.28 -17.99 3.21
C GLY A 702 -27.70 -18.32 3.73
N CYS A 703 -28.77 -17.94 3.03
CA CYS A 703 -30.15 -18.28 3.40
C CYS A 703 -30.52 -19.74 3.05
N SER A 704 -29.96 -20.70 3.78
CA SER A 704 -30.01 -22.14 3.48
C SER A 704 -31.37 -22.85 3.63
N LYS A 705 -32.45 -22.18 4.05
CA LYS A 705 -33.80 -22.77 4.09
C LYS A 705 -34.80 -22.06 3.18
N LEU A 706 -34.32 -21.12 2.37
CA LEU A 706 -35.17 -20.34 1.49
C LEU A 706 -35.55 -21.18 0.27
N GLY A 707 -36.82 -21.60 0.20
CA GLY A 707 -37.27 -22.63 -0.75
C GLY A 707 -37.95 -22.12 -2.02
N ASP A 708 -38.56 -20.93 -2.01
CA ASP A 708 -39.31 -20.39 -3.15
C ASP A 708 -38.96 -18.92 -3.40
N LEU A 709 -38.39 -18.64 -4.58
CA LEU A 709 -38.06 -17.30 -5.08
C LEU A 709 -39.03 -16.79 -6.15
N ALA A 710 -40.16 -17.48 -6.40
CA ALA A 710 -41.20 -17.04 -7.34
C ALA A 710 -41.84 -15.69 -6.97
N VAL A 711 -41.44 -15.12 -5.84
CA VAL A 711 -41.78 -13.77 -5.38
C VAL A 711 -41.14 -12.68 -6.25
N PHE A 712 -40.05 -12.95 -6.99
CA PHE A 712 -39.41 -11.97 -7.87
C PHE A 712 -40.08 -11.78 -9.25
N LYS A 713 -41.35 -12.17 -9.40
CA LYS A 713 -42.10 -12.01 -10.66
C LYS A 713 -42.45 -10.55 -11.05
N GLY A 714 -41.96 -9.56 -10.31
CA GLY A 714 -42.15 -8.13 -10.58
C GLY A 714 -40.82 -7.36 -10.64
N PRO A 715 -40.75 -6.25 -11.43
CA PRO A 715 -39.50 -5.53 -11.66
C PRO A 715 -39.04 -4.71 -10.43
N LEU A 716 -37.82 -4.96 -9.95
CA LEU A 716 -37.10 -4.11 -9.00
C LEU A 716 -36.30 -3.03 -9.75
N TYR A 717 -36.96 -1.90 -10.05
CA TYR A 717 -36.45 -0.89 -10.99
C TYR A 717 -35.10 -0.26 -10.65
N LYS A 718 -34.74 -0.16 -9.36
CA LYS A 718 -33.48 0.46 -8.90
C LYS A 718 -32.42 -0.54 -8.44
N LEU A 719 -32.73 -1.83 -8.41
CA LEU A 719 -31.83 -2.83 -7.87
C LEU A 719 -30.61 -2.95 -8.78
N TRP A 720 -29.45 -2.55 -8.26
CA TRP A 720 -28.20 -2.64 -8.99
C TRP A 720 -27.27 -3.73 -8.44
N CYS A 721 -27.50 -4.18 -7.21
CA CYS A 721 -26.72 -5.22 -6.53
C CYS A 721 -27.63 -6.30 -5.93
N LEU A 722 -27.48 -7.55 -6.38
CA LEU A 722 -28.19 -8.71 -5.85
C LEU A 722 -27.20 -9.82 -5.52
N PHE A 723 -27.12 -10.18 -4.24
CA PHE A 723 -26.31 -11.30 -3.78
C PHE A 723 -27.19 -12.43 -3.27
N PHE A 724 -26.93 -13.62 -3.78
CA PHE A 724 -27.62 -14.85 -3.42
C PHE A 724 -26.62 -16.01 -3.42
N SER A 725 -26.59 -16.77 -2.34
CA SER A 725 -25.74 -17.95 -2.22
C SER A 725 -26.42 -18.94 -1.30
N SER A 726 -26.70 -20.15 -1.76
CA SER A 726 -27.35 -21.17 -0.93
C SER A 726 -27.24 -22.56 -1.55
N PRO A 727 -26.60 -23.52 -0.85
CA PRO A 727 -26.42 -24.88 -1.35
C PRO A 727 -27.70 -25.73 -1.28
N THR A 728 -28.84 -25.17 -0.84
CA THR A 728 -30.11 -25.91 -0.72
C THR A 728 -31.13 -25.49 -1.77
N LEU A 729 -30.73 -24.66 -2.73
CA LEU A 729 -31.57 -24.22 -3.83
C LEU A 729 -32.12 -25.41 -4.63
N PRO A 730 -33.45 -25.48 -4.85
CA PRO A 730 -34.00 -26.32 -5.90
C PRO A 730 -33.41 -25.92 -7.26
N THR A 731 -33.02 -26.90 -8.08
CA THR A 731 -32.49 -26.68 -9.45
C THR A 731 -33.41 -25.86 -10.37
N LYS A 732 -34.69 -25.70 -10.02
CA LYS A 732 -35.69 -24.88 -10.74
C LYS A 732 -35.74 -23.41 -10.30
N VAL A 733 -34.94 -22.97 -9.33
CA VAL A 733 -34.98 -21.57 -8.88
C VAL A 733 -34.41 -20.60 -9.93
N VAL A 734 -33.55 -21.08 -10.82
CA VAL A 734 -33.11 -20.37 -12.01
C VAL A 734 -34.30 -19.89 -12.86
N ASP A 735 -35.32 -20.74 -13.02
CA ASP A 735 -36.56 -20.41 -13.71
C ASP A 735 -37.41 -19.37 -12.95
N SER A 736 -37.31 -19.38 -11.61
CA SER A 736 -38.02 -18.47 -10.71
C SER A 736 -37.41 -17.07 -10.60
N PHE A 737 -36.15 -16.87 -11.00
CA PHE A 737 -35.55 -15.53 -11.10
C PHE A 737 -36.21 -14.65 -12.16
N GLY A 738 -37.19 -15.19 -12.91
CA GLY A 738 -38.17 -14.36 -13.61
C GLY A 738 -37.52 -13.45 -14.64
N PHE A 739 -36.46 -13.94 -15.30
CA PHE A 739 -35.93 -13.27 -16.47
C PHE A 739 -36.91 -13.30 -17.67
N SER A 740 -38.07 -13.98 -17.51
CA SER A 740 -39.29 -13.84 -18.33
C SER A 740 -39.90 -12.45 -18.17
N LEU A 741 -39.16 -11.43 -18.60
CA LEU A 741 -39.67 -10.12 -18.92
C LEU A 741 -39.70 -10.04 -20.43
N THR A 742 -40.85 -9.67 -20.99
CA THR A 742 -40.94 -9.33 -22.41
C THR A 742 -39.86 -8.29 -22.77
N PRO A 743 -39.21 -8.35 -23.95
CA PRO A 743 -38.06 -7.52 -24.34
C PRO A 743 -38.25 -5.99 -24.28
N ILE A 744 -39.43 -5.51 -23.93
CA ILE A 744 -39.82 -4.09 -23.94
C ILE A 744 -39.73 -3.45 -22.53
N GLN A 745 -39.50 -4.22 -21.46
CA GLN A 745 -39.48 -3.70 -20.07
C GLN A 745 -38.26 -4.12 -19.22
N ALA A 746 -37.28 -4.83 -19.79
CA ALA A 746 -36.10 -5.31 -19.09
C ALA A 746 -34.82 -4.59 -19.52
N SER A 747 -34.59 -3.41 -18.95
CA SER A 747 -33.21 -2.98 -18.69
C SER A 747 -33.04 -3.03 -17.17
N SER A 748 -32.70 -4.20 -16.63
CA SER A 748 -32.35 -4.29 -15.23
C SER A 748 -31.21 -3.31 -14.95
N CYS A 749 -31.37 -2.41 -13.97
CA CYS A 749 -30.28 -1.60 -13.44
C CYS A 749 -29.19 -2.45 -12.76
N LEU A 750 -29.35 -3.79 -12.74
CA LEU A 750 -28.45 -4.76 -12.15
C LEU A 750 -27.07 -4.69 -12.79
N LYS A 751 -26.10 -4.24 -11.99
CA LYS A 751 -24.68 -4.16 -12.32
C LYS A 751 -23.92 -5.33 -11.69
N GLU A 752 -24.40 -5.85 -10.56
CA GLU A 752 -23.74 -6.93 -9.83
C GLU A 752 -24.73 -8.03 -9.48
N LEU A 753 -24.39 -9.25 -9.90
CA LEU A 753 -25.11 -10.46 -9.59
C LEU A 753 -24.15 -11.49 -9.02
N ASN A 754 -24.36 -11.87 -7.76
CA ASN A 754 -23.63 -12.97 -7.12
C ASN A 754 -24.58 -14.16 -6.94
N LEU A 755 -24.22 -15.29 -7.53
CA LEU A 755 -24.89 -16.59 -7.48
C LEU A 755 -23.90 -17.70 -7.06
N GLU A 756 -22.94 -17.37 -6.20
CA GLU A 756 -21.94 -18.31 -5.68
C GLU A 756 -22.60 -19.45 -4.87
N ASP A 757 -22.09 -20.67 -5.01
CA ASP A 757 -22.55 -21.86 -4.28
C ASP A 757 -24.08 -22.03 -4.26
N CYS A 758 -24.68 -21.90 -5.44
CA CYS A 758 -26.12 -22.06 -5.66
C CYS A 758 -26.49 -23.45 -6.22
N HIS A 759 -25.50 -24.34 -6.38
CA HIS A 759 -25.63 -25.64 -7.04
C HIS A 759 -26.32 -25.61 -8.41
N LEU A 760 -26.17 -24.52 -9.15
CA LEU A 760 -26.75 -24.36 -10.48
C LEU A 760 -26.16 -25.39 -11.44
N SER A 761 -27.00 -26.17 -12.13
CA SER A 761 -26.56 -27.11 -13.17
C SER A 761 -26.54 -26.50 -14.57
N TYR A 762 -27.31 -25.42 -14.78
CA TYR A 762 -27.36 -24.64 -16.01
C TYR A 762 -27.71 -23.17 -15.71
N LEU A 763 -27.51 -22.31 -16.71
CA LEU A 763 -28.00 -20.92 -16.73
C LEU A 763 -29.04 -20.76 -17.85
N PRO A 764 -30.07 -19.93 -17.65
CA PRO A 764 -31.15 -19.75 -18.60
C PRO A 764 -30.76 -18.70 -19.66
N ASP A 765 -31.37 -18.75 -20.84
CA ASP A 765 -31.02 -17.84 -21.95
C ASP A 765 -31.35 -16.37 -21.62
N GLU A 766 -32.28 -16.15 -20.71
CA GLU A 766 -32.71 -14.82 -20.35
C GLU A 766 -31.71 -14.08 -19.42
N ILE A 767 -30.61 -14.74 -19.00
CA ILE A 767 -29.46 -14.03 -18.39
C ILE A 767 -28.91 -12.94 -19.33
N GLY A 768 -29.08 -13.11 -20.65
CA GLY A 768 -28.74 -12.12 -21.67
C GLY A 768 -29.54 -10.81 -21.57
N ASN A 769 -30.65 -10.78 -20.84
CA ASN A 769 -31.45 -9.55 -20.62
C ASN A 769 -30.75 -8.57 -19.65
N LEU A 770 -29.76 -9.02 -18.88
CA LEU A 770 -29.03 -8.20 -17.91
C LEU A 770 -27.94 -7.35 -18.56
N ILE A 771 -28.26 -6.61 -19.63
CA ILE A 771 -27.27 -5.90 -20.47
C ILE A 771 -26.38 -4.88 -19.72
N SER A 772 -26.82 -4.40 -18.56
CA SER A 772 -26.05 -3.45 -17.71
C SER A 772 -25.09 -4.14 -16.73
N LEU A 773 -25.05 -5.48 -16.73
CA LEU A 773 -24.28 -6.27 -15.77
C LEU A 773 -22.78 -6.03 -15.98
N ARG A 774 -22.08 -5.74 -14.88
CA ARG A 774 -20.64 -5.49 -14.81
C ARG A 774 -19.92 -6.64 -14.10
N THR A 775 -20.55 -7.25 -13.11
CA THR A 775 -19.99 -8.36 -12.35
C THR A 775 -20.98 -9.51 -12.30
N LEU A 776 -20.55 -10.68 -12.74
CA LEU A 776 -21.28 -11.95 -12.61
C LEU A 776 -20.41 -12.95 -11.87
N ASN A 777 -20.83 -13.32 -10.67
CA ASN A 777 -20.19 -14.38 -9.88
C ASN A 777 -21.03 -15.66 -9.89
N LEU A 778 -20.48 -16.72 -10.46
CA LEU A 778 -21.06 -18.06 -10.59
C LEU A 778 -20.14 -19.12 -9.97
N THR A 779 -19.23 -18.72 -9.10
CA THR A 779 -18.24 -19.60 -8.45
C THR A 779 -18.92 -20.72 -7.65
N GLN A 780 -18.29 -21.90 -7.58
CA GLN A 780 -18.78 -23.06 -6.81
C GLN A 780 -20.17 -23.57 -7.22
N ASN A 781 -20.46 -23.60 -8.52
CA ASN A 781 -21.70 -24.20 -9.04
C ASN A 781 -21.45 -25.56 -9.72
N LYS A 782 -22.48 -26.11 -10.36
CA LYS A 782 -22.44 -27.40 -11.08
C LYS A 782 -22.61 -27.19 -12.59
N LEU A 783 -22.27 -26.00 -13.10
CA LEU A 783 -22.47 -25.63 -14.50
C LEU A 783 -21.56 -26.47 -15.39
N SER A 784 -22.14 -27.10 -16.42
CA SER A 784 -21.38 -27.87 -17.42
C SER A 784 -21.08 -27.08 -18.70
N THR A 785 -21.91 -26.06 -18.97
CA THR A 785 -21.88 -25.18 -20.13
C THR A 785 -22.43 -23.80 -19.75
N LEU A 786 -22.24 -22.81 -20.62
CA LEU A 786 -22.85 -21.48 -20.52
C LEU A 786 -23.72 -21.23 -21.76
N PRO A 787 -24.86 -20.54 -21.63
CA PRO A 787 -25.70 -20.19 -22.77
C PRO A 787 -25.02 -19.13 -23.66
N ASP A 788 -25.22 -19.21 -24.98
CA ASP A 788 -24.59 -18.30 -25.95
C ASP A 788 -25.01 -16.82 -25.76
N CYS A 789 -26.19 -16.59 -25.18
CA CYS A 789 -26.70 -15.25 -24.86
C CYS A 789 -25.81 -14.48 -23.87
N ILE A 790 -24.96 -15.17 -23.07
CA ILE A 790 -24.04 -14.51 -22.14
C ILE A 790 -23.08 -13.58 -22.88
N CYS A 791 -22.80 -13.87 -24.16
CA CYS A 791 -21.94 -13.08 -25.03
C CYS A 791 -22.56 -11.74 -25.48
N ILE A 792 -23.82 -11.46 -25.12
CA ILE A 792 -24.50 -10.18 -25.37
C ILE A 792 -24.21 -9.16 -24.25
N LEU A 793 -23.70 -9.61 -23.10
CA LEU A 793 -23.41 -8.78 -21.92
C LEU A 793 -22.14 -7.93 -22.12
N THR A 794 -22.11 -7.06 -23.12
CA THR A 794 -20.90 -6.32 -23.54
C THR A 794 -20.34 -5.38 -22.46
N CYS A 795 -21.13 -5.00 -21.45
CA CYS A 795 -20.70 -4.20 -20.31
C CYS A 795 -20.03 -5.01 -19.17
N LEU A 796 -19.97 -6.34 -19.31
CA LEU A 796 -19.44 -7.23 -18.28
C LEU A 796 -17.92 -7.04 -18.14
N LYS A 797 -17.48 -6.72 -16.91
CA LYS A 797 -16.09 -6.49 -16.53
C LYS A 797 -15.47 -7.68 -15.80
N ARG A 798 -16.25 -8.37 -14.97
CA ARG A 798 -15.78 -9.47 -14.13
C ARG A 798 -16.71 -10.67 -14.30
N LEU A 799 -16.16 -11.80 -14.75
CA LEU A 799 -16.86 -13.07 -14.88
C LEU A 799 -16.13 -14.14 -14.07
N HIS A 800 -16.75 -14.59 -12.98
CA HIS A 800 -16.22 -15.65 -12.13
C HIS A 800 -17.02 -16.93 -12.35
N LEU A 801 -16.32 -17.98 -12.77
CA LEU A 801 -16.86 -19.31 -13.12
C LEU A 801 -16.05 -20.42 -12.47
N ASP A 802 -15.18 -20.10 -11.51
CA ASP A 802 -14.30 -21.09 -10.92
C ASP A 802 -15.05 -22.11 -10.05
N ASN A 803 -14.47 -23.29 -9.88
CA ASN A 803 -15.11 -24.42 -9.18
C ASN A 803 -16.45 -24.80 -9.82
N ASN A 804 -16.44 -25.13 -11.11
CA ASN A 804 -17.61 -25.62 -11.86
C ASN A 804 -17.23 -26.87 -12.69
N ASN A 805 -18.15 -27.35 -13.53
CA ASN A 805 -17.93 -28.48 -14.44
C ASN A 805 -17.87 -28.02 -15.91
N VAL A 806 -17.53 -26.76 -16.18
CA VAL A 806 -17.57 -26.18 -17.53
C VAL A 806 -16.57 -26.90 -18.42
N SER A 807 -17.06 -27.47 -19.53
CA SER A 807 -16.24 -28.24 -20.48
C SER A 807 -15.77 -27.43 -21.68
N HIS A 808 -16.51 -26.39 -22.05
CA HIS A 808 -16.18 -25.46 -23.13
C HIS A 808 -16.84 -24.10 -22.88
N LEU A 809 -16.26 -23.05 -23.47
CA LEU A 809 -16.84 -21.71 -23.50
C LEU A 809 -17.64 -21.49 -24.80
N PRO A 810 -18.66 -20.62 -24.79
CA PRO A 810 -19.40 -20.26 -26.00
C PRO A 810 -18.47 -19.60 -27.03
N SER A 811 -18.67 -19.90 -28.31
CA SER A 811 -17.85 -19.36 -29.41
C SER A 811 -17.91 -17.84 -29.53
N GLY A 812 -18.95 -17.21 -28.97
CA GLY A 812 -19.13 -15.77 -28.94
C GLY A 812 -18.39 -15.04 -27.82
N ILE A 813 -17.63 -15.72 -26.95
CA ILE A 813 -17.06 -15.11 -25.72
C ILE A 813 -16.25 -13.84 -25.99
N GLY A 814 -15.58 -13.76 -27.15
CA GLY A 814 -14.82 -12.59 -27.58
C GLY A 814 -15.64 -11.31 -27.81
N ARG A 815 -16.97 -11.35 -27.74
CA ARG A 815 -17.85 -10.17 -27.78
C ARG A 815 -17.85 -9.37 -26.48
N LEU A 816 -17.36 -9.95 -25.37
CA LEU A 816 -17.29 -9.30 -24.06
C LEU A 816 -16.11 -8.33 -23.99
N THR A 817 -16.06 -7.32 -24.84
CA THR A 817 -14.88 -6.46 -25.03
C THR A 817 -14.51 -5.62 -23.80
N SER A 818 -15.44 -5.40 -22.86
CA SER A 818 -15.16 -4.72 -21.59
C SER A 818 -14.67 -5.64 -20.47
N LEU A 819 -14.50 -6.95 -20.73
CA LEU A 819 -14.11 -7.92 -19.71
C LEU A 819 -12.66 -7.68 -19.26
N GLU A 820 -12.48 -7.43 -17.96
CA GLU A 820 -11.18 -7.18 -17.32
C GLU A 820 -10.68 -8.44 -16.59
N ILE A 821 -11.59 -9.23 -16.01
CA ILE A 821 -11.27 -10.45 -15.24
C ILE A 821 -12.14 -11.60 -15.71
N LEU A 822 -11.49 -12.71 -16.10
CA LEU A 822 -12.13 -13.97 -16.42
C LEU A 822 -11.53 -15.09 -15.57
N ASN A 823 -12.29 -15.58 -14.60
CA ASN A 823 -11.89 -16.69 -13.73
C ASN A 823 -12.60 -17.99 -14.13
N LEU A 824 -11.83 -18.95 -14.62
CA LEU A 824 -12.24 -20.26 -15.12
C LEU A 824 -11.55 -21.41 -14.35
N ALA A 825 -10.89 -21.10 -13.24
CA ALA A 825 -10.10 -22.09 -12.52
C ALA A 825 -10.95 -23.26 -12.00
N ARG A 826 -10.40 -24.46 -11.88
CA ARG A 826 -11.10 -25.65 -11.36
C ARG A 826 -12.38 -25.95 -12.15
N ASN A 827 -12.20 -26.21 -13.45
CA ASN A 827 -13.24 -26.61 -14.39
C ASN A 827 -12.79 -27.87 -15.17
N SER A 828 -13.54 -28.24 -16.22
CA SER A 828 -13.20 -29.37 -17.11
C SER A 828 -12.87 -28.91 -18.54
N LEU A 829 -12.32 -27.71 -18.71
CA LEU A 829 -12.00 -27.15 -20.02
C LEU A 829 -10.86 -27.92 -20.70
N CYS A 830 -11.08 -28.35 -21.94
CA CYS A 830 -10.06 -29.02 -22.76
C CYS A 830 -9.31 -28.07 -23.70
N THR A 831 -9.97 -26.98 -24.12
CA THR A 831 -9.43 -25.92 -25.00
C THR A 831 -10.09 -24.58 -24.67
N LEU A 832 -9.51 -23.48 -25.15
CA LEU A 832 -10.14 -22.16 -25.18
C LEU A 832 -10.49 -21.79 -26.64
N PRO A 833 -11.61 -21.09 -26.90
CA PRO A 833 -11.98 -20.70 -28.25
C PRO A 833 -11.02 -19.63 -28.80
N HIS A 834 -10.72 -19.67 -30.11
CA HIS A 834 -9.86 -18.69 -30.79
C HIS A 834 -10.35 -17.24 -30.62
N THR A 835 -11.67 -17.03 -30.44
CA THR A 835 -12.25 -15.71 -30.19
C THR A 835 -11.82 -15.07 -28.87
N ILE A 836 -11.17 -15.81 -27.96
CA ILE A 836 -10.67 -15.26 -26.69
C ILE A 836 -9.72 -14.07 -26.92
N GLY A 837 -8.93 -14.08 -28.01
CA GLY A 837 -8.02 -13.00 -28.37
C GLY A 837 -8.70 -11.65 -28.67
N LYS A 838 -10.03 -11.61 -28.82
CA LYS A 838 -10.79 -10.36 -29.02
C LYS A 838 -11.09 -9.60 -27.73
N LEU A 839 -10.76 -10.16 -26.57
CA LEU A 839 -11.01 -9.53 -25.27
C LEU A 839 -9.95 -8.45 -24.95
N SER A 840 -9.99 -7.34 -25.68
CA SER A 840 -8.95 -6.29 -25.65
C SER A 840 -8.70 -5.65 -24.28
N CYS A 841 -9.68 -5.68 -23.37
CA CYS A 841 -9.55 -5.11 -22.01
C CYS A 841 -9.18 -6.16 -20.93
N LEU A 842 -8.96 -7.43 -21.31
CA LEU A 842 -8.74 -8.50 -20.34
C LEU A 842 -7.38 -8.37 -19.68
N LYS A 843 -7.38 -8.18 -18.36
CA LYS A 843 -6.18 -8.03 -17.53
C LYS A 843 -5.79 -9.33 -16.85
N LYS A 844 -6.76 -10.11 -16.40
CA LYS A 844 -6.52 -11.33 -15.64
C LYS A 844 -7.29 -12.50 -16.22
N LEU A 845 -6.55 -13.52 -16.66
CA LEU A 845 -7.11 -14.78 -17.14
C LEU A 845 -6.64 -15.92 -16.23
N LEU A 846 -7.57 -16.47 -15.46
CA LEU A 846 -7.30 -17.54 -14.50
C LEU A 846 -7.93 -18.85 -15.01
N VAL A 847 -7.12 -19.81 -15.44
CA VAL A 847 -7.59 -21.07 -16.08
C VAL A 847 -6.90 -22.30 -15.47
N GLY A 848 -6.34 -22.18 -14.27
CA GLY A 848 -5.67 -23.28 -13.59
C GLY A 848 -6.63 -24.41 -13.16
N ASN A 849 -6.12 -25.61 -12.91
CA ASN A 849 -6.87 -26.81 -12.56
C ASN A 849 -7.95 -27.12 -13.61
N ASN A 850 -7.54 -27.30 -14.86
CA ASN A 850 -8.39 -27.68 -15.98
C ASN A 850 -7.77 -28.88 -16.72
N LYS A 851 -8.31 -29.23 -17.89
CA LYS A 851 -7.82 -30.30 -18.76
C LYS A 851 -7.23 -29.73 -20.06
N LEU A 852 -6.70 -28.50 -20.02
CA LEU A 852 -6.19 -27.84 -21.22
C LEU A 852 -5.01 -28.61 -21.80
N SER A 853 -5.04 -28.81 -23.12
CA SER A 853 -3.93 -29.41 -23.87
C SER A 853 -3.03 -28.37 -24.54
N HIS A 854 -3.59 -27.22 -24.91
CA HIS A 854 -2.93 -26.10 -25.57
C HIS A 854 -3.73 -24.80 -25.38
N LEU A 855 -3.11 -23.66 -25.69
CA LEU A 855 -3.79 -22.38 -25.89
C LEU A 855 -3.91 -22.07 -27.39
N PRO A 856 -4.96 -21.35 -27.83
CA PRO A 856 -5.02 -20.80 -29.18
C PRO A 856 -3.92 -19.75 -29.38
N SER A 857 -3.44 -19.60 -30.63
CA SER A 857 -2.42 -18.58 -30.97
C SER A 857 -2.89 -17.15 -30.69
N GLU A 858 -4.20 -16.91 -30.78
CA GLU A 858 -4.88 -15.64 -30.53
C GLU A 858 -4.76 -15.19 -29.07
N ILE A 859 -4.27 -16.03 -28.16
CA ILE A 859 -3.94 -15.58 -26.80
C ILE A 859 -2.92 -14.43 -26.81
N GLY A 860 -2.06 -14.39 -27.81
CA GLY A 860 -1.07 -13.33 -28.01
C GLY A 860 -1.65 -11.98 -28.45
N ASP A 861 -2.95 -11.92 -28.76
CA ASP A 861 -3.63 -10.69 -29.18
C ASP A 861 -4.34 -9.99 -28.00
N LEU A 862 -4.15 -10.50 -26.77
CA LEU A 862 -4.68 -9.91 -25.53
C LEU A 862 -3.77 -8.79 -25.00
N ASP A 863 -3.75 -7.65 -25.68
CA ASP A 863 -2.80 -6.55 -25.41
C ASP A 863 -2.79 -6.06 -23.94
N SER A 864 -3.93 -6.08 -23.25
CA SER A 864 -4.03 -5.61 -21.86
C SER A 864 -3.71 -6.68 -20.79
N LEU A 865 -3.27 -7.88 -21.17
CA LEU A 865 -3.14 -9.00 -20.22
C LEU A 865 -1.95 -8.81 -19.27
N GLU A 866 -2.25 -8.67 -17.99
CA GLU A 866 -1.27 -8.49 -16.90
C GLU A 866 -0.97 -9.81 -16.18
N ALA A 867 -1.93 -10.73 -16.09
CA ALA A 867 -1.77 -12.01 -15.39
C ALA A 867 -2.43 -13.19 -16.10
N LEU A 868 -1.65 -14.25 -16.31
CA LEU A 868 -2.10 -15.52 -16.90
C LEU A 868 -1.76 -16.70 -15.98
N HIS A 869 -2.78 -17.34 -15.42
CA HIS A 869 -2.61 -18.45 -14.49
C HIS A 869 -3.14 -19.76 -15.11
N LEU A 870 -2.25 -20.71 -15.36
CA LEU A 870 -2.51 -21.98 -16.03
C LEU A 870 -2.14 -23.21 -15.18
N ARG A 871 -1.76 -23.01 -13.91
CA ARG A 871 -1.33 -24.08 -13.00
C ARG A 871 -2.22 -25.33 -13.02
N CYS A 872 -1.64 -26.53 -12.88
CA CYS A 872 -2.36 -27.81 -12.78
C CYS A 872 -3.20 -28.12 -14.03
N ASN A 873 -2.64 -27.91 -15.22
CA ASN A 873 -3.19 -28.39 -16.49
C ASN A 873 -2.30 -29.52 -17.03
N ASN A 874 -2.47 -30.74 -16.53
CA ASN A 874 -1.50 -31.84 -16.74
C ASN A 874 -1.33 -32.29 -18.22
N GLY A 875 -2.23 -31.87 -19.11
CA GLY A 875 -2.13 -32.11 -20.55
C GLY A 875 -1.34 -31.04 -21.33
N PHE A 876 -0.89 -29.98 -20.66
CA PHE A 876 -0.37 -28.76 -21.27
C PHE A 876 1.12 -28.86 -21.63
N ARG A 877 1.43 -29.21 -22.88
CA ARG A 877 2.81 -29.55 -23.27
C ARG A 877 3.73 -28.36 -23.59
N ALA A 878 3.15 -27.28 -24.11
CA ALA A 878 3.88 -26.11 -24.59
C ALA A 878 2.98 -24.86 -24.63
N LEU A 879 3.59 -23.67 -24.51
CA LEU A 879 2.96 -22.39 -24.82
C LEU A 879 3.08 -22.09 -26.33
N PRO A 880 2.12 -21.36 -26.94
CA PRO A 880 2.29 -20.85 -28.29
C PRO A 880 3.33 -19.72 -28.31
N GLU A 881 4.13 -19.62 -29.38
CA GLU A 881 5.12 -18.54 -29.58
C GLU A 881 4.48 -17.14 -29.55
N SER A 882 3.20 -17.02 -29.92
CA SER A 882 2.46 -15.76 -29.87
C SER A 882 2.33 -15.18 -28.46
N ILE A 883 2.53 -15.97 -27.39
CA ILE A 883 2.52 -15.46 -26.01
C ILE A 883 3.57 -14.35 -25.81
N CYS A 884 4.67 -14.39 -26.57
CA CYS A 884 5.75 -13.40 -26.51
C CYS A 884 5.35 -12.01 -27.03
N LYS A 885 4.14 -11.85 -27.58
CA LYS A 885 3.56 -10.54 -27.93
C LYS A 885 3.03 -9.77 -26.70
N LEU A 886 2.79 -10.46 -25.58
CA LEU A 886 2.15 -9.90 -24.39
C LEU A 886 3.12 -9.09 -23.52
N VAL A 887 3.56 -7.94 -24.03
CA VAL A 887 4.60 -7.10 -23.39
C VAL A 887 4.21 -6.54 -22.02
N HIS A 888 2.92 -6.49 -21.70
CA HIS A 888 2.37 -6.03 -20.41
C HIS A 888 2.18 -7.16 -19.38
N LEU A 889 2.49 -8.42 -19.74
CA LEU A 889 2.30 -9.55 -18.85
C LEU A 889 3.27 -9.48 -17.67
N GLN A 890 2.73 -9.38 -16.45
CA GLN A 890 3.49 -9.27 -15.20
C GLN A 890 3.59 -10.60 -14.45
N LYS A 891 2.56 -11.45 -14.56
CA LYS A 891 2.49 -12.72 -13.83
C LYS A 891 2.14 -13.87 -14.76
N LEU A 892 3.01 -14.87 -14.83
CA LEU A 892 2.79 -16.10 -15.58
C LEU A 892 2.98 -17.31 -14.67
N SER A 893 1.91 -18.07 -14.45
CA SER A 893 1.94 -19.28 -13.62
C SER A 893 1.59 -20.52 -14.43
N LEU A 894 2.54 -21.43 -14.55
CA LEU A 894 2.51 -22.70 -15.29
C LEU A 894 2.92 -23.88 -14.40
N THR A 895 2.77 -23.74 -13.08
CA THR A 895 3.13 -24.78 -12.13
C THR A 895 2.36 -26.06 -12.42
N ASP A 896 3.00 -27.22 -12.42
CA ASP A 896 2.35 -28.53 -12.57
C ASP A 896 1.53 -28.64 -13.88
N CYS A 897 2.14 -28.28 -15.01
CA CYS A 897 1.50 -28.33 -16.34
C CYS A 897 2.03 -29.46 -17.23
N ASN A 898 3.08 -30.16 -16.81
CA ASN A 898 3.84 -31.10 -17.65
C ASN A 898 4.48 -30.42 -18.88
N LEU A 899 4.93 -29.17 -18.69
CA LEU A 899 5.55 -28.35 -19.71
C LEU A 899 6.92 -28.92 -20.13
N SER A 900 7.18 -28.97 -21.44
CA SER A 900 8.43 -29.50 -22.01
C SER A 900 9.47 -28.42 -22.34
N HIS A 901 9.01 -27.26 -22.79
CA HIS A 901 9.84 -26.12 -23.15
C HIS A 901 9.04 -24.82 -23.04
N LEU A 902 9.77 -23.71 -22.98
CA LEU A 902 9.22 -22.37 -23.14
C LEU A 902 9.50 -21.83 -24.55
N PRO A 903 8.72 -20.84 -25.02
CA PRO A 903 8.98 -20.12 -26.27
C PRO A 903 10.41 -19.60 -26.35
N SER A 904 11.01 -19.61 -27.55
CA SER A 904 12.41 -19.19 -27.71
C SER A 904 12.64 -17.70 -27.40
N GLU A 905 11.63 -16.85 -27.62
CA GLU A 905 11.68 -15.39 -27.44
C GLU A 905 10.96 -14.93 -26.16
N ILE A 906 11.00 -15.73 -25.08
CA ILE A 906 10.33 -15.41 -23.80
C ILE A 906 10.82 -14.09 -23.18
N ASP A 907 12.04 -13.66 -23.53
CA ASP A 907 12.66 -12.39 -23.14
C ASP A 907 11.90 -11.15 -23.65
N ARG A 908 11.02 -11.30 -24.65
CA ARG A 908 10.11 -10.22 -25.08
C ARG A 908 9.05 -9.84 -24.04
N LEU A 909 8.83 -10.67 -23.02
CA LEU A 909 7.95 -10.36 -21.90
C LEU A 909 8.62 -9.41 -20.91
N ILE A 910 8.92 -8.19 -21.37
CA ILE A 910 9.72 -7.19 -20.66
C ILE A 910 9.13 -6.76 -19.31
N SER A 911 7.81 -6.90 -19.11
CA SER A 911 7.12 -6.53 -17.85
C SER A 911 7.00 -7.70 -16.87
N LEU A 912 7.51 -8.88 -17.18
CA LEU A 912 7.28 -10.09 -16.39
C LEU A 912 8.01 -10.01 -15.05
N ALA A 913 7.24 -9.91 -13.97
CA ALA A 913 7.74 -9.79 -12.60
C ALA A 913 7.69 -11.11 -11.82
N SER A 914 6.80 -12.03 -12.18
CA SER A 914 6.67 -13.33 -11.52
C SER A 914 6.45 -14.46 -12.52
N LEU A 915 7.31 -15.48 -12.45
CA LEU A 915 7.28 -16.65 -13.30
C LEU A 915 7.25 -17.93 -12.45
N GLY A 916 6.12 -18.62 -12.48
CA GLY A 916 5.91 -19.88 -11.79
C GLY A 916 5.99 -21.06 -12.74
N LEU A 917 7.04 -21.89 -12.63
CA LEU A 917 7.33 -23.04 -13.48
C LEU A 917 7.46 -24.35 -12.70
N GLY A 918 7.25 -24.34 -11.38
CA GLY A 918 7.45 -25.52 -10.53
C GLY A 918 6.69 -26.78 -10.98
N ARG A 919 7.19 -27.95 -10.62
CA ARG A 919 6.62 -29.28 -10.90
C ARG A 919 6.49 -29.63 -12.39
N ASN A 920 7.31 -29.03 -13.26
CA ASN A 920 7.42 -29.42 -14.68
C ASN A 920 8.68 -30.26 -14.90
N ARG A 921 8.58 -31.57 -14.67
CA ARG A 921 9.74 -32.50 -14.64
C ARG A 921 10.45 -32.69 -15.98
N SER A 922 9.80 -32.36 -17.10
CA SER A 922 10.36 -32.45 -18.46
C SER A 922 10.80 -31.10 -19.02
N LEU A 923 10.83 -30.06 -18.18
CA LEU A 923 11.08 -28.68 -18.62
C LEU A 923 12.53 -28.47 -19.01
N THR A 924 12.71 -27.95 -20.23
CA THR A 924 13.97 -27.35 -20.69
C THR A 924 13.82 -25.82 -20.68
N LEU A 925 14.79 -25.13 -20.08
CA LEU A 925 14.80 -23.67 -19.98
C LEU A 925 15.62 -23.08 -21.15
N PRO A 926 15.06 -22.16 -21.98
CA PRO A 926 15.82 -21.50 -23.04
C PRO A 926 16.73 -20.41 -22.47
N ASP A 927 17.83 -20.08 -23.17
CA ASP A 927 18.78 -19.04 -22.73
C ASP A 927 18.12 -17.66 -22.57
N SER A 928 17.07 -17.38 -23.35
CA SER A 928 16.31 -16.13 -23.30
C SER A 928 15.67 -15.87 -21.92
N ILE A 929 15.34 -16.89 -21.12
CA ILE A 929 14.72 -16.69 -19.80
C ILE A 929 15.60 -15.87 -18.85
N TRP A 930 16.92 -15.90 -19.06
CA TRP A 930 17.91 -15.20 -18.24
C TRP A 930 18.05 -13.72 -18.58
N HIS A 931 17.43 -13.26 -19.67
CA HIS A 931 17.38 -11.85 -20.06
C HIS A 931 16.15 -11.11 -19.52
N LEU A 932 15.32 -11.75 -18.69
CA LEU A 932 14.14 -11.15 -18.07
C LEU A 932 14.53 -10.22 -16.90
N THR A 933 15.01 -9.02 -17.22
CA THR A 933 15.58 -8.08 -16.23
C THR A 933 14.59 -7.57 -15.18
N CYS A 934 13.28 -7.63 -15.43
CA CYS A 934 12.22 -7.20 -14.51
C CYS A 934 11.68 -8.33 -13.62
N LEU A 935 12.21 -9.55 -13.73
CA LEU A 935 11.72 -10.71 -12.99
C LEU A 935 12.12 -10.63 -11.51
N ASN A 936 11.13 -10.50 -10.63
CA ASN A 936 11.31 -10.41 -9.17
C ASN A 936 11.21 -11.77 -8.48
N ALA A 937 10.35 -12.66 -8.99
CA ALA A 937 10.10 -13.96 -8.40
C ALA A 937 10.15 -15.08 -9.44
N LEU A 938 11.02 -16.06 -9.22
CA LEU A 938 11.18 -17.25 -10.07
C LEU A 938 10.97 -18.51 -9.23
N HIS A 939 9.95 -19.30 -9.59
CA HIS A 939 9.63 -20.56 -8.91
C HIS A 939 9.85 -21.75 -9.85
N LEU A 940 10.90 -22.52 -9.60
CA LEU A 940 11.36 -23.69 -10.34
C LEU A 940 11.36 -24.97 -9.50
N GLY A 941 10.69 -24.98 -8.34
CA GLY A 941 10.67 -26.14 -7.45
C GLY A 941 10.10 -27.40 -8.10
N GLY A 942 10.75 -28.57 -7.96
CA GLY A 942 10.27 -29.85 -8.47
C GLY A 942 10.36 -30.03 -10.00
N CYS A 943 11.24 -29.30 -10.69
CA CYS A 943 11.41 -29.36 -12.15
C CYS A 943 12.43 -30.41 -12.63
N ASN A 944 13.04 -31.18 -11.71
CA ASN A 944 14.08 -32.16 -12.01
C ASN A 944 15.34 -31.53 -12.66
N LEU A 945 15.64 -30.28 -12.30
CA LEU A 945 16.84 -29.58 -12.77
C LEU A 945 18.09 -30.22 -12.14
N SER A 946 19.13 -30.42 -12.95
CA SER A 946 20.44 -30.94 -12.50
C SER A 946 21.47 -29.84 -12.26
N HIS A 947 21.30 -28.69 -12.92
CA HIS A 947 22.14 -27.51 -12.79
C HIS A 947 21.35 -26.25 -13.16
N LEU A 948 21.80 -25.10 -12.68
CA LEU A 948 21.35 -23.78 -13.13
C LEU A 948 22.49 -23.12 -13.93
N PRO A 949 22.21 -22.54 -15.10
CA PRO A 949 23.25 -21.89 -15.91
C PRO A 949 23.70 -20.57 -15.27
N SER A 950 24.93 -20.14 -15.58
CA SER A 950 25.49 -18.86 -15.12
C SER A 950 24.72 -17.63 -15.59
N GLY A 951 23.88 -17.79 -16.62
CA GLY A 951 22.96 -16.75 -17.10
C GLY A 951 22.02 -16.21 -16.01
N ILE A 952 21.75 -16.96 -14.93
CA ILE A 952 20.90 -16.52 -13.81
C ILE A 952 21.34 -15.17 -13.21
N GLY A 953 22.64 -14.83 -13.27
CA GLY A 953 23.16 -13.54 -12.81
C GLY A 953 22.66 -12.33 -13.62
N GLY A 954 22.04 -12.55 -14.80
CA GLY A 954 21.40 -11.50 -15.60
C GLY A 954 20.03 -11.04 -15.07
N LEU A 955 19.44 -11.77 -14.13
CA LEU A 955 18.14 -11.45 -13.52
C LEU A 955 18.27 -10.39 -12.42
N VAL A 956 18.76 -9.20 -12.75
CA VAL A 956 19.15 -8.14 -11.81
C VAL A 956 18.07 -7.70 -10.81
N SER A 957 16.78 -7.92 -11.10
CA SER A 957 15.66 -7.57 -10.20
C SER A 957 15.20 -8.73 -9.30
N LEU A 958 15.78 -9.92 -9.44
CA LEU A 958 15.32 -11.13 -8.76
C LEU A 958 15.49 -11.01 -7.25
N ALA A 959 14.37 -11.10 -6.52
CA ALA A 959 14.30 -11.03 -5.08
C ALA A 959 14.01 -12.40 -4.44
N THR A 960 13.27 -13.25 -5.14
CA THR A 960 12.82 -14.56 -4.65
C THR A 960 13.14 -15.65 -5.66
N LEU A 961 13.93 -16.63 -5.23
CA LEU A 961 14.23 -17.84 -6.00
C LEU A 961 13.79 -19.09 -5.23
N ASN A 962 12.82 -19.84 -5.77
CA ASN A 962 12.47 -21.16 -5.23
C ASN A 962 12.91 -22.25 -6.21
N ILE A 963 13.84 -23.10 -5.78
CA ILE A 963 14.34 -24.25 -6.54
C ILE A 963 14.30 -25.54 -5.71
N GLU A 964 13.38 -25.63 -4.74
CA GLU A 964 13.16 -26.82 -3.91
C GLU A 964 12.89 -28.09 -4.73
N GLU A 965 13.10 -29.28 -4.14
CA GLU A 965 12.81 -30.58 -4.77
C GLU A 965 13.47 -30.77 -6.15
N ASN A 966 14.66 -30.20 -6.38
CA ASN A 966 15.46 -30.43 -7.59
C ASN A 966 16.71 -31.29 -7.31
N ASN A 967 17.32 -31.83 -8.38
CA ASN A 967 18.53 -32.64 -8.32
C ASN A 967 19.77 -31.80 -8.64
N ILE A 968 19.82 -30.58 -8.13
CA ILE A 968 20.92 -29.64 -8.40
C ILE A 968 22.13 -30.04 -7.56
N CYS A 969 23.30 -30.14 -8.20
CA CYS A 969 24.56 -30.47 -7.50
C CYS A 969 25.27 -29.23 -6.94
N THR A 970 25.23 -28.13 -7.68
CA THR A 970 25.88 -26.85 -7.35
C THR A 970 25.04 -25.68 -7.85
N ILE A 971 25.14 -24.54 -7.16
CA ILE A 971 24.57 -23.26 -7.59
C ILE A 971 25.69 -22.42 -8.23
N PRO A 972 25.46 -21.74 -9.37
CA PRO A 972 26.52 -20.99 -10.05
C PRO A 972 26.95 -19.73 -9.28
N ASP A 973 28.25 -19.40 -9.33
CA ASP A 973 28.83 -18.21 -8.66
C ASP A 973 28.19 -16.88 -9.09
N SER A 974 27.63 -16.84 -10.31
CA SER A 974 26.89 -15.68 -10.83
C SER A 974 25.69 -15.29 -9.98
N ILE A 975 25.21 -16.14 -9.07
CA ILE A 975 24.14 -15.78 -8.12
C ILE A 975 24.56 -14.66 -7.15
N SER A 976 25.86 -14.50 -6.92
CA SER A 976 26.44 -13.38 -6.15
C SER A 976 26.22 -12.02 -6.81
N ASN A 977 25.98 -12.00 -8.13
CA ASN A 977 25.74 -10.76 -8.89
C ASN A 977 24.30 -10.24 -8.79
N LEU A 978 23.43 -10.89 -8.00
CA LEU A 978 22.02 -10.51 -7.85
C LEU A 978 21.84 -9.52 -6.69
N PRO A 979 21.70 -8.19 -6.95
CA PRO A 979 21.74 -7.17 -5.90
C PRO A 979 20.51 -7.13 -5.00
N ARG A 980 19.40 -7.76 -5.42
CA ARG A 980 18.10 -7.72 -4.73
C ARG A 980 17.66 -9.06 -4.16
N LEU A 981 18.48 -10.11 -4.29
CA LEU A 981 18.12 -11.45 -3.86
C LEU A 981 18.02 -11.48 -2.32
N GLY A 982 16.80 -11.51 -1.81
CA GLY A 982 16.53 -11.57 -0.37
C GLY A 982 16.14 -12.97 0.11
N TYR A 983 15.67 -13.84 -0.80
CA TYR A 983 15.14 -15.15 -0.43
C TYR A 983 15.51 -16.24 -1.43
N ILE A 984 16.09 -17.34 -0.94
CA ILE A 984 16.33 -18.57 -1.69
C ILE A 984 15.81 -19.81 -0.93
N CYS A 985 14.99 -20.62 -1.60
CA CYS A 985 14.52 -21.92 -1.09
C CYS A 985 15.16 -23.07 -1.88
N LEU A 986 15.86 -23.94 -1.15
CA LEU A 986 16.65 -25.09 -1.59
C LEU A 986 16.17 -26.40 -0.96
N ASN A 987 15.02 -26.39 -0.28
CA ASN A 987 14.55 -27.56 0.47
C ASN A 987 14.49 -28.82 -0.41
N ASN A 988 14.82 -29.98 0.15
CA ASN A 988 14.79 -31.28 -0.53
C ASN A 988 15.72 -31.38 -1.78
N CYS A 989 16.82 -30.63 -1.84
CA CYS A 989 17.84 -30.79 -2.89
C CYS A 989 18.86 -31.87 -2.49
N ALA A 990 18.55 -33.13 -2.81
CA ALA A 990 19.29 -34.29 -2.31
C ALA A 990 20.77 -34.35 -2.72
N THR A 991 21.11 -33.78 -3.89
CA THR A 991 22.43 -33.84 -4.52
C THR A 991 23.30 -32.62 -4.27
N LEU A 992 22.77 -31.58 -3.62
CA LEU A 992 23.46 -30.31 -3.44
C LEU A 992 24.65 -30.47 -2.48
N ARG A 993 25.86 -30.14 -2.95
CA ARG A 993 27.10 -30.37 -2.19
C ARG A 993 27.66 -29.12 -1.49
N SER A 994 27.54 -27.97 -2.14
CA SER A 994 28.06 -26.70 -1.65
C SER A 994 27.23 -25.54 -2.20
N LEU A 995 27.31 -24.40 -1.53
CA LEU A 995 26.77 -23.14 -2.00
C LEU A 995 27.92 -22.19 -2.41
N PRO A 996 27.74 -21.35 -3.43
CA PRO A 996 28.66 -20.27 -3.76
C PRO A 996 28.50 -19.11 -2.75
N LYS A 997 29.32 -18.08 -2.90
CA LYS A 997 29.13 -16.83 -2.16
C LYS A 997 27.78 -16.21 -2.52
N LEU A 998 26.98 -15.89 -1.50
CA LEU A 998 25.66 -15.27 -1.66
C LEU A 998 25.73 -13.76 -1.35
N PRO A 999 24.78 -12.96 -1.87
CA PRO A 999 24.63 -11.56 -1.47
C PRO A 999 24.37 -11.41 0.04
N THR A 1000 24.87 -10.33 0.64
CA THR A 1000 24.96 -10.11 2.11
C THR A 1000 23.63 -10.10 2.87
N HIS A 1001 22.49 -9.95 2.19
CA HIS A 1001 21.15 -9.90 2.80
C HIS A 1001 20.23 -11.07 2.37
N THR A 1002 20.81 -12.18 1.89
CA THR A 1002 20.05 -13.32 1.37
C THR A 1002 19.67 -14.32 2.47
N SER A 1003 18.37 -14.55 2.67
CA SER A 1003 17.86 -15.65 3.51
C SER A 1003 17.85 -16.98 2.75
N VAL A 1004 18.47 -18.02 3.32
CA VAL A 1004 18.61 -19.35 2.71
C VAL A 1004 17.84 -20.41 3.50
N TYR A 1005 16.93 -21.12 2.84
CA TYR A 1005 16.26 -22.29 3.40
C TYR A 1005 16.73 -23.57 2.69
N ALA A 1006 17.49 -24.42 3.37
CA ALA A 1006 18.06 -25.65 2.81
C ALA A 1006 17.80 -26.87 3.71
N ALA A 1007 16.52 -27.16 3.99
CA ALA A 1007 16.14 -28.35 4.74
C ALA A 1007 16.28 -29.61 3.88
N ARG A 1008 16.70 -30.74 4.49
CA ARG A 1008 16.80 -32.06 3.84
C ARG A 1008 17.72 -32.10 2.60
N CYS A 1009 18.88 -31.46 2.71
CA CYS A 1009 19.99 -31.55 1.74
C CYS A 1009 21.14 -32.38 2.35
N PRO A 1010 21.07 -33.73 2.32
CA PRO A 1010 21.97 -34.61 3.08
C PRO A 1010 23.44 -34.59 2.63
N LEU A 1011 23.71 -34.12 1.41
CA LEU A 1011 25.06 -34.05 0.83
C LEU A 1011 25.69 -32.66 0.94
N LEU A 1012 25.02 -31.70 1.57
CA LEU A 1012 25.55 -30.34 1.73
C LEU A 1012 26.66 -30.36 2.79
N GLU A 1013 27.92 -30.35 2.33
CA GLU A 1013 29.10 -30.60 3.17
C GLU A 1013 29.45 -29.42 4.10
N SER A 1014 29.11 -28.19 3.70
CA SER A 1014 29.24 -26.98 4.51
C SER A 1014 28.40 -25.82 3.94
N LEU A 1015 27.91 -24.94 4.81
CA LEU A 1015 27.41 -23.62 4.40
C LEU A 1015 28.61 -22.66 4.30
N PRO A 1016 28.78 -21.91 3.19
CA PRO A 1016 29.88 -20.98 3.01
C PRO A 1016 29.65 -19.72 3.86
N LEU A 1017 29.92 -19.80 5.16
CA LEU A 1017 30.07 -18.62 6.01
C LEU A 1017 31.58 -18.41 6.20
N GLU A 1018 32.17 -17.46 5.47
CA GLU A 1018 33.52 -16.99 5.77
C GLU A 1018 33.47 -16.12 7.03
N LEU A 1019 34.20 -16.51 8.08
CA LEU A 1019 34.37 -15.78 9.34
C LEU A 1019 34.87 -14.33 9.15
N ASP A 1020 35.53 -14.02 8.04
CA ASP A 1020 35.99 -12.66 7.72
C ASP A 1020 34.85 -11.66 7.43
N GLN A 1021 33.61 -12.14 7.24
CA GLN A 1021 32.41 -11.31 7.09
C GLN A 1021 31.63 -11.10 8.41
N LEU A 1022 32.03 -11.75 9.51
CA LEU A 1022 31.58 -11.42 10.87
C LEU A 1022 32.36 -10.22 11.47
N GLY A 1023 33.47 -9.82 10.84
CA GLY A 1023 34.38 -8.79 11.35
C GLY A 1023 34.02 -7.33 11.03
N LEU A 1024 32.94 -7.08 10.27
CA LEU A 1024 32.48 -5.72 9.92
C LEU A 1024 31.02 -5.43 10.29
N MET A 1025 30.34 -6.36 10.96
CA MET A 1025 29.04 -6.14 11.59
C MET A 1025 29.20 -6.40 13.08
N GLY A 1026 28.94 -5.38 13.90
CA GLY A 1026 28.89 -5.53 15.35
C GLY A 1026 27.92 -6.64 15.74
N LEU A 1027 28.27 -7.41 16.76
CA LEU A 1027 27.49 -8.51 17.36
C LEU A 1027 26.09 -8.10 17.89
N SER A 1028 25.63 -6.86 17.63
CA SER A 1028 24.28 -6.36 17.96
C SER A 1028 23.21 -6.73 16.92
N GLU A 1029 23.58 -7.07 15.68
CA GLU A 1029 22.61 -7.48 14.63
C GLU A 1029 22.28 -8.99 14.63
N LEU A 1030 22.86 -9.78 15.54
CA LEU A 1030 22.57 -11.22 15.68
C LEU A 1030 21.32 -11.52 16.55
N GLN A 1031 20.44 -10.55 16.77
CA GLN A 1031 19.18 -10.74 17.53
C GLN A 1031 18.09 -11.54 16.79
N HIS A 1032 18.29 -11.86 15.51
CA HIS A 1032 17.39 -12.75 14.76
C HIS A 1032 18.07 -14.09 14.50
N VAL A 1033 17.79 -15.03 15.40
CA VAL A 1033 18.03 -16.49 15.34
C VAL A 1033 18.78 -16.99 14.09
N VAL A 1034 20.07 -17.30 14.26
CA VAL A 1034 20.80 -18.14 13.30
C VAL A 1034 20.26 -19.57 13.42
N SER A 1035 19.43 -20.00 12.46
CA SER A 1035 19.00 -21.40 12.37
C SER A 1035 20.09 -22.24 11.70
N ILE A 1036 20.83 -23.03 12.49
CA ILE A 1036 21.74 -24.06 11.97
C ILE A 1036 20.97 -25.39 11.93
N VAL A 1037 20.80 -25.97 10.73
CA VAL A 1037 20.19 -27.30 10.55
C VAL A 1037 21.31 -28.32 10.39
N VAL A 1038 21.43 -29.24 11.35
CA VAL A 1038 22.35 -30.39 11.27
C VAL A 1038 21.53 -31.65 10.97
N PRO A 1039 21.91 -32.50 10.00
CA PRO A 1039 21.20 -33.76 9.76
C PRO A 1039 21.54 -34.77 10.86
N ALA A 1040 20.54 -35.32 11.53
CA ALA A 1040 20.71 -36.52 12.35
C ALA A 1040 19.79 -37.63 11.80
N GLY A 1041 20.39 -38.76 11.45
CA GLY A 1041 19.71 -40.02 11.22
C GLY A 1041 19.58 -40.79 12.54
N ASP A 1042 18.42 -41.44 12.69
CA ASP A 1042 18.00 -42.40 13.72
C ASP A 1042 18.02 -41.97 15.20
N GLU A 1043 17.13 -42.60 15.98
CA GLU A 1043 16.58 -42.22 17.31
C GLU A 1043 17.58 -42.09 18.48
N GLU A 1044 18.89 -41.93 18.27
CA GLU A 1044 19.89 -41.81 19.35
C GLU A 1044 20.59 -40.44 19.37
N VAL A 1045 20.82 -39.92 20.57
CA VAL A 1045 21.57 -38.69 20.80
C VAL A 1045 23.04 -38.94 20.46
N PRO A 1046 23.71 -38.10 19.64
CA PRO A 1046 25.12 -38.26 19.35
C PRO A 1046 25.97 -38.25 20.63
N ILE A 1047 26.94 -39.15 20.73
CA ILE A 1047 27.71 -39.50 21.94
C ILE A 1047 28.59 -38.34 22.48
N TRP A 1048 28.66 -37.21 21.77
CA TRP A 1048 29.49 -36.05 22.12
C TRP A 1048 28.77 -34.97 22.95
N PHE A 1049 27.51 -35.16 23.31
CA PHE A 1049 26.80 -34.28 24.23
C PHE A 1049 27.01 -34.69 25.70
N PRO A 1050 27.48 -33.80 26.59
CA PRO A 1050 27.88 -34.18 27.95
C PRO A 1050 26.73 -34.31 28.96
N TYR A 1051 25.52 -33.79 28.67
CA TYR A 1051 24.38 -33.80 29.61
C TYR A 1051 23.20 -34.63 29.10
N HIS A 1052 22.93 -35.75 29.74
CA HIS A 1052 21.83 -36.68 29.45
C HIS A 1052 21.13 -37.11 30.74
N ASP A 1053 20.24 -36.28 31.28
CA ASP A 1053 19.34 -36.76 32.32
C ASP A 1053 18.05 -35.95 32.34
N GLY A 1054 16.92 -36.59 32.04
CA GLY A 1054 15.61 -35.94 32.20
C GLY A 1054 14.48 -36.52 31.35
N ARG A 1055 13.90 -37.64 31.79
CA ARG A 1055 12.48 -37.90 31.49
C ARG A 1055 11.64 -37.02 32.42
N GLY A 1056 11.11 -35.90 31.93
CA GLY A 1056 10.33 -34.96 32.74
C GLY A 1056 9.79 -33.77 31.95
N ARG A 1057 8.80 -33.05 32.54
CA ARG A 1057 8.11 -31.90 31.94
C ARG A 1057 8.91 -30.58 31.98
N ASN A 1058 9.96 -30.51 32.80
CA ASN A 1058 10.85 -29.36 32.94
C ASN A 1058 12.28 -29.75 32.58
N VAL A 1059 13.05 -28.80 32.05
CA VAL A 1059 14.49 -28.94 31.80
C VAL A 1059 15.24 -28.45 33.04
N TYR A 1060 16.16 -29.26 33.60
CA TYR A 1060 16.94 -28.88 34.78
C TYR A 1060 18.41 -29.26 34.60
N PHE A 1061 19.33 -28.31 34.73
CA PHE A 1061 20.76 -28.56 34.62
C PHE A 1061 21.57 -27.62 35.52
N VAL A 1062 22.80 -28.03 35.83
CA VAL A 1062 23.77 -27.22 36.57
C VAL A 1062 24.89 -26.83 35.62
N VAL A 1063 25.18 -25.53 35.54
CA VAL A 1063 26.26 -25.01 34.70
C VAL A 1063 27.60 -25.52 35.26
N PRO A 1064 28.43 -26.26 34.49
CA PRO A 1064 29.72 -26.72 34.94
C PRO A 1064 30.68 -25.54 35.18
N PRO A 1065 31.61 -25.67 36.14
CA PRO A 1065 32.69 -24.69 36.30
C PRO A 1065 33.55 -24.63 35.03
N SER A 1066 33.88 -23.42 34.58
CA SER A 1066 34.70 -23.20 33.38
C SER A 1066 36.00 -24.02 33.45
N PRO A 1067 36.37 -24.76 32.39
CA PRO A 1067 37.53 -25.65 32.39
C PRO A 1067 38.87 -24.89 32.51
N SER A 1068 38.89 -23.57 32.30
CA SER A 1068 40.05 -22.71 32.56
C SER A 1068 39.62 -21.34 33.12
N VAL A 1069 40.47 -20.71 33.95
CA VAL A 1069 40.20 -19.38 34.56
C VAL A 1069 40.14 -18.24 33.50
N LYS A 1070 40.38 -18.54 32.21
CA LYS A 1070 40.46 -17.57 31.12
C LYS A 1070 39.36 -17.66 30.07
N GLN A 1071 38.56 -18.74 30.02
CA GLN A 1071 37.53 -18.89 29.00
C GLN A 1071 36.22 -18.19 29.39
N LYS A 1072 35.74 -17.30 28.51
CA LYS A 1072 34.47 -16.59 28.64
C LYS A 1072 33.36 -17.40 27.96
N MET A 1073 32.26 -17.65 28.68
CA MET A 1073 31.08 -18.28 28.10
C MET A 1073 30.34 -17.26 27.21
N LEU A 1074 29.98 -17.69 25.99
CA LEU A 1074 29.33 -16.87 24.96
C LEU A 1074 27.81 -17.11 24.90
N GLY A 1075 27.35 -18.29 25.30
CA GLY A 1075 25.94 -18.67 25.29
C GLY A 1075 25.75 -20.18 25.42
N TRP A 1076 24.55 -20.66 25.15
CA TRP A 1076 24.18 -22.07 25.31
C TRP A 1076 23.11 -22.49 24.31
N ILE A 1077 23.13 -23.76 23.90
CA ILE A 1077 22.19 -24.36 22.95
C ILE A 1077 21.32 -25.37 23.69
N LEU A 1078 19.99 -25.23 23.59
CA LEU A 1078 19.02 -26.20 24.09
C LEU A 1078 18.42 -26.99 22.92
N ARG A 1079 18.45 -28.32 23.03
CA ARG A 1079 17.79 -29.27 22.13
C ARG A 1079 16.63 -29.97 22.85
N ILE A 1080 15.42 -30.00 22.27
CA ILE A 1080 14.23 -30.66 22.87
C ILE A 1080 13.59 -31.62 21.86
N LEU A 1081 13.27 -32.84 22.28
CA LEU A 1081 12.65 -33.89 21.47
C LEU A 1081 11.21 -34.11 21.94
N VAL A 1082 10.23 -33.98 21.04
CA VAL A 1082 8.79 -33.96 21.38
C VAL A 1082 8.00 -34.94 20.50
N SER A 1083 7.03 -35.66 21.08
CA SER A 1083 6.15 -36.57 20.33
C SER A 1083 4.78 -35.95 20.01
N TRP A 1084 4.31 -36.12 18.76
CA TRP A 1084 3.01 -35.66 18.27
C TRP A 1084 2.29 -36.73 17.44
N ALA A 1085 0.96 -36.78 17.49
CA ALA A 1085 0.13 -37.68 16.67
C ALA A 1085 -0.64 -36.85 15.61
N PRO A 1086 -0.63 -37.23 14.32
CA PRO A 1086 -1.19 -36.40 13.27
C PRO A 1086 -2.72 -36.52 13.18
N ARG A 1087 -3.42 -35.38 13.14
CA ARG A 1087 -4.72 -35.22 12.49
C ARG A 1087 -4.68 -34.03 11.53
N GLU A 1088 -5.47 -34.15 10.48
CA GLU A 1088 -5.35 -33.52 9.16
C GLU A 1088 -5.22 -31.97 9.12
N ALA A 1089 -4.31 -31.53 8.25
CA ALA A 1089 -4.30 -30.29 7.47
C ALA A 1089 -4.52 -28.93 8.18
N SER A 1090 -3.42 -28.27 8.58
CA SER A 1090 -3.27 -26.80 8.46
C SER A 1090 -1.78 -26.39 8.50
N HIS A 1091 -1.41 -25.42 7.67
CA HIS A 1091 -0.05 -24.86 7.56
C HIS A 1091 0.30 -23.94 8.75
N LEU A 1092 0.34 -24.48 9.97
CA LEU A 1092 0.83 -23.77 11.15
C LEU A 1092 1.84 -24.66 11.88
N PHE A 1093 3.10 -24.22 11.89
CA PHE A 1093 4.16 -24.84 12.69
C PHE A 1093 3.77 -24.79 14.18
N PRO A 1094 4.03 -25.84 14.99
CA PRO A 1094 3.88 -25.73 16.44
C PRO A 1094 4.76 -24.59 16.97
N LYS A 1095 4.42 -23.98 18.10
CA LYS A 1095 5.29 -23.00 18.78
C LYS A 1095 5.57 -23.52 20.17
N LEU A 1096 6.84 -23.60 20.57
CA LEU A 1096 7.22 -23.93 21.94
C LEU A 1096 7.31 -22.62 22.74
N TYR A 1097 6.52 -22.50 23.81
CA TYR A 1097 6.50 -21.31 24.64
C TYR A 1097 7.30 -21.56 25.93
N ILE A 1098 8.36 -20.79 26.12
CA ILE A 1098 9.13 -20.75 27.36
C ILE A 1098 8.85 -19.39 28.01
N GLN A 1099 8.06 -19.38 29.08
CA GLN A 1099 7.61 -18.15 29.74
C GLN A 1099 8.59 -17.65 30.80
N GLU A 1100 9.34 -18.55 31.44
CA GLU A 1100 10.27 -18.24 32.51
C GLU A 1100 11.48 -19.18 32.49
N VAL A 1101 12.63 -18.68 32.96
CA VAL A 1101 13.81 -19.47 33.32
C VAL A 1101 14.13 -19.15 34.78
N ILE A 1102 14.35 -20.20 35.57
CA ILE A 1102 14.65 -20.11 37.00
C ILE A 1102 16.14 -20.42 37.16
N CYS A 1103 16.92 -19.45 37.64
CA CYS A 1103 18.35 -19.64 37.91
C CYS A 1103 18.59 -19.46 39.42
N ASN A 1104 19.21 -20.43 40.10
CA ASN A 1104 19.45 -20.42 41.55
C ASN A 1104 18.21 -20.01 42.38
N LYS A 1105 17.03 -20.53 42.01
CA LYS A 1105 15.73 -20.20 42.62
C LYS A 1105 15.24 -18.75 42.42
N ILE A 1106 15.87 -17.99 41.53
CA ILE A 1106 15.44 -16.65 41.12
C ILE A 1106 14.74 -16.75 39.76
N LYS A 1107 13.46 -16.35 39.71
CA LYS A 1107 12.67 -16.31 38.48
C LYS A 1107 13.06 -15.09 37.64
N LYS A 1108 13.43 -15.29 36.38
CA LYS A 1108 13.61 -14.23 35.39
C LYS A 1108 12.48 -14.31 34.35
N GLN A 1109 11.68 -13.25 34.26
CA GLN A 1109 10.58 -13.10 33.31
C GLN A 1109 11.02 -12.25 32.11
N GLY A 1110 10.49 -12.53 30.91
CA GLY A 1110 10.70 -11.69 29.72
C GLY A 1110 11.17 -12.42 28.45
N LEU A 1111 11.15 -13.75 28.42
CA LEU A 1111 11.51 -14.51 27.22
C LEU A 1111 10.27 -14.66 26.35
N SER A 1112 10.27 -14.07 25.15
CA SER A 1112 9.15 -14.19 24.23
C SER A 1112 9.62 -14.79 22.91
N HIS A 1113 8.94 -15.89 22.52
CA HIS A 1113 8.92 -16.51 21.20
C HIS A 1113 10.24 -17.06 20.67
N PHE A 1114 10.47 -18.36 20.89
CA PHE A 1114 11.51 -19.10 20.17
C PHE A 1114 10.88 -19.91 19.04
N PHE A 1115 11.47 -19.83 17.84
CA PHE A 1115 11.07 -20.59 16.67
C PHE A 1115 11.98 -21.81 16.53
N GLY A 1116 11.40 -23.00 16.37
CA GLY A 1116 12.14 -24.22 16.06
C GLY A 1116 11.70 -24.81 14.73
N VAL A 1117 12.59 -25.60 14.13
CA VAL A 1117 12.37 -26.29 12.86
C VAL A 1117 11.95 -27.73 13.14
N CYS A 1118 10.87 -28.18 12.53
CA CYS A 1118 10.39 -29.56 12.65
C CYS A 1118 11.14 -30.52 11.71
N THR A 1119 11.57 -31.67 12.22
CA THR A 1119 12.12 -32.79 11.43
C THR A 1119 11.14 -33.97 11.44
N ASP A 1120 10.93 -34.61 10.30
CA ASP A 1120 9.83 -35.58 10.07
C ASP A 1120 9.91 -36.91 10.84
N VAL A 1121 10.95 -37.17 11.64
CA VAL A 1121 11.16 -38.50 12.27
C VAL A 1121 11.08 -38.48 13.81
N ASP A 1122 11.24 -37.33 14.44
CA ASP A 1122 10.83 -37.02 15.81
C ASP A 1122 11.02 -35.49 15.93
N ASN A 1123 10.13 -34.78 16.62
CA ASN A 1123 10.15 -33.30 16.59
C ASN A 1123 11.32 -32.78 17.44
N VAL A 1124 12.48 -32.56 16.82
CA VAL A 1124 13.67 -32.00 17.45
C VAL A 1124 13.68 -30.48 17.29
N TRP A 1125 13.70 -29.76 18.41
CA TRP A 1125 13.81 -28.32 18.50
C TRP A 1125 15.24 -27.95 18.89
N LEU A 1126 15.85 -26.96 18.23
CA LEU A 1126 17.15 -26.40 18.57
C LEU A 1126 17.00 -24.90 18.85
N MET A 1127 17.62 -24.41 19.93
CA MET A 1127 17.52 -23.03 20.36
C MET A 1127 18.85 -22.56 20.94
N TYR A 1128 19.45 -21.50 20.37
CA TYR A 1128 20.61 -20.83 20.95
C TYR A 1128 20.16 -19.65 21.82
N ILE A 1129 20.72 -19.54 23.03
CA ILE A 1129 20.51 -18.44 23.97
C ILE A 1129 21.89 -17.80 24.26
N PRO A 1130 22.12 -16.53 23.86
CA PRO A 1130 23.38 -15.86 24.14
C PRO A 1130 23.52 -15.49 25.62
N GLN A 1131 24.77 -15.38 26.09
CA GLN A 1131 25.12 -14.87 27.42
C GLN A 1131 24.53 -13.45 27.59
N GLY A 1132 23.78 -13.20 28.67
CA GLY A 1132 23.17 -11.89 28.94
C GLY A 1132 21.74 -11.70 28.38
N TYR A 1133 21.21 -12.66 27.60
CA TYR A 1133 19.86 -12.58 27.06
C TYR A 1133 18.80 -12.48 28.17
N ALA A 1134 17.88 -11.52 28.05
CA ALA A 1134 16.91 -11.15 29.09
C ALA A 1134 17.55 -10.87 30.48
N GLY A 1135 18.81 -10.45 30.51
CA GLY A 1135 19.57 -10.21 31.73
C GLY A 1135 20.01 -11.47 32.48
N LEU A 1136 19.99 -12.66 31.86
CA LEU A 1136 20.58 -13.88 32.42
C LEU A 1136 22.09 -13.90 32.18
N GLN A 1137 22.87 -13.75 33.25
CA GLN A 1137 24.29 -14.10 33.27
C GLN A 1137 24.44 -15.39 34.07
N LEU A 1138 24.94 -16.44 33.43
CA LEU A 1138 25.16 -17.74 34.04
C LEU A 1138 26.65 -17.90 34.36
N GLU A 1139 26.95 -18.30 35.59
CA GLU A 1139 28.29 -18.63 36.06
C GLU A 1139 28.39 -20.12 36.40
N GLY A 1140 29.62 -20.62 36.45
CA GLY A 1140 29.88 -22.02 36.80
C GLY A 1140 29.37 -22.35 38.20
N GLY A 1141 28.45 -23.32 38.28
CA GLY A 1141 27.78 -23.74 39.51
C GLY A 1141 26.31 -23.34 39.59
N ASP A 1142 25.79 -22.55 38.66
CA ASP A 1142 24.40 -22.10 38.67
C ASP A 1142 23.41 -23.24 38.33
N GLU A 1143 22.38 -23.39 39.16
CA GLU A 1143 21.27 -24.32 38.93
C GLU A 1143 20.19 -23.65 38.07
N VAL A 1144 19.91 -24.18 36.88
CA VAL A 1144 18.95 -23.61 35.92
C VAL A 1144 17.79 -24.58 35.68
N GLU A 1145 16.56 -24.10 35.87
CA GLU A 1145 15.31 -24.80 35.57
C GLU A 1145 14.49 -24.03 34.52
N ILE A 1146 13.99 -24.73 33.52
CA ILE A 1146 13.12 -24.19 32.46
C ILE A 1146 11.78 -24.97 32.47
N PRO A 1147 10.69 -24.37 32.97
CA PRO A 1147 9.36 -24.96 32.86
C PRO A 1147 8.80 -24.81 31.44
N ILE A 1148 8.27 -25.90 30.88
CA ILE A 1148 7.63 -25.93 29.55
C ILE A 1148 6.10 -25.96 29.77
N ASP A 1149 5.36 -25.01 29.19
CA ASP A 1149 3.95 -24.74 29.49
C ASP A 1149 2.95 -25.76 28.86
N GLU A 1150 1.82 -26.02 29.54
CA GLU A 1150 0.86 -27.13 29.30
C GLU A 1150 -0.09 -26.94 28.10
N TYR A 1151 0.01 -25.86 27.33
CA TYR A 1151 -0.92 -25.57 26.22
C TYR A 1151 -0.62 -26.32 24.91
N SER A 1152 0.38 -27.20 24.88
CA SER A 1152 0.64 -28.08 23.75
C SER A 1152 0.32 -29.52 24.14
N GLU A 1153 -0.49 -30.23 23.33
CA GLU A 1153 -0.81 -31.67 23.52
C GLU A 1153 0.43 -32.59 23.29
N SER A 1154 1.63 -32.08 23.50
CA SER A 1154 2.90 -32.67 23.12
C SER A 1154 3.68 -33.10 24.38
N LEU A 1155 4.01 -34.40 24.49
CA LEU A 1155 4.91 -34.89 25.52
C LEU A 1155 6.37 -34.69 25.07
N VAL A 1156 7.13 -33.90 25.84
CA VAL A 1156 8.61 -33.85 25.75
C VAL A 1156 9.14 -35.24 26.10
N LYS A 1157 9.82 -35.89 25.14
CA LYS A 1157 10.43 -37.22 25.29
C LYS A 1157 11.84 -37.11 25.87
N ASN A 1158 12.63 -36.14 25.41
CA ASN A 1158 14.03 -35.98 25.81
C ASN A 1158 14.53 -34.54 25.56
N TRP A 1159 15.60 -34.10 26.21
CA TRP A 1159 16.23 -32.80 25.95
C TRP A 1159 17.73 -32.85 26.26
N VAL A 1160 18.52 -31.93 25.66
CA VAL A 1160 19.99 -31.87 25.78
C VAL A 1160 20.44 -30.40 25.74
N ILE A 1161 21.51 -30.06 26.48
CA ILE A 1161 22.10 -28.71 26.49
C ILE A 1161 23.58 -28.78 26.14
N ASP A 1162 24.04 -27.80 25.37
CA ASP A 1162 25.45 -27.55 25.10
C ASP A 1162 25.85 -26.13 25.47
N LEU A 1163 27.08 -25.94 25.94
CA LEU A 1163 27.57 -24.65 26.42
C LEU A 1163 28.69 -24.16 25.51
N ILE A 1164 28.59 -22.91 25.09
CA ILE A 1164 29.53 -22.32 24.13
C ILE A 1164 30.51 -21.41 24.89
N TYR A 1165 31.79 -21.69 24.73
CA TYR A 1165 32.90 -20.90 25.29
C TYR A 1165 33.75 -20.30 24.17
N GLU A 1166 34.35 -19.14 24.43
CA GLU A 1166 35.34 -18.51 23.56
C GLU A 1166 36.61 -19.39 23.49
N ALA A 1167 37.07 -19.71 22.28
CA ALA A 1167 38.22 -20.59 22.07
C ALA A 1167 39.55 -19.86 22.35
N ASP A 1168 40.47 -20.51 23.09
CA ASP A 1168 41.86 -20.05 23.18
C ASP A 1168 42.62 -20.39 21.88
N GLU A 1169 43.61 -19.57 21.50
CA GLU A 1169 44.62 -19.95 20.49
C GLU A 1169 45.33 -21.23 20.94
N ILE A 1170 44.94 -22.38 20.41
CA ILE A 1170 45.61 -23.65 20.72
C ILE A 1170 46.84 -23.81 19.83
N ASP A 1171 47.97 -23.81 20.52
CA ASP A 1171 49.30 -24.29 20.17
C ASP A 1171 49.24 -25.67 19.47
N LYS A 1172 49.98 -25.81 18.36
CA LYS A 1172 50.06 -27.05 17.57
C LYS A 1172 50.82 -28.12 18.34
N GLY A 1173 50.13 -28.97 19.09
CA GLY A 1173 50.72 -30.23 19.54
C GLY A 1173 50.13 -30.83 20.81
N ASN A 1174 48.99 -31.52 20.67
CA ASN A 1174 48.78 -32.84 21.25
C ASN A 1174 47.40 -33.36 20.82
N ASP A 1175 47.40 -34.45 20.07
CA ASP A 1175 46.22 -35.26 19.82
C ASP A 1175 45.75 -35.92 21.12
N THR A 1176 44.43 -35.92 21.31
CA THR A 1176 43.61 -36.63 22.31
C THR A 1176 43.09 -35.81 23.51
N LEU A 1177 41.75 -35.71 23.53
CA LEU A 1177 40.86 -35.11 24.55
C LEU A 1177 40.91 -33.57 24.67
N TYR A 1178 40.05 -32.90 23.90
CA TYR A 1178 39.15 -31.79 24.27
C TYR A 1178 38.60 -31.21 22.94
N GLN A 1179 37.42 -31.66 22.50
CA GLN A 1179 36.68 -31.00 21.43
C GLN A 1179 36.01 -29.75 22.02
N VAL A 1180 36.72 -28.62 21.95
CA VAL A 1180 36.06 -27.31 22.03
C VAL A 1180 35.48 -27.05 20.65
N VAL A 1181 34.16 -26.89 20.56
CA VAL A 1181 33.50 -26.39 19.35
C VAL A 1181 34.02 -24.97 19.11
N SER A 1182 34.99 -24.81 18.21
CA SER A 1182 35.37 -23.50 17.70
C SER A 1182 34.27 -23.05 16.75
N ILE A 1183 33.53 -22.02 17.13
CA ILE A 1183 32.63 -21.26 16.25
C ILE A 1183 33.47 -20.34 15.37
#